data_AF-A0A7J3KSE5-F1
#
_entry.id   AF-A0A7J3KSE5-F1
#
_cell.length_a   1.000
_cell.length_b   1.000
_cell.length_c   1.000
_cell.angle_alpha   90.00
_cell.angle_beta   90.00
_cell.angle_gamma   90.00
#
_symmetry.space_group_name_H-M   'P 1'
#
loop_
_entity.id
_entity.type
_entity.pdbx_description
1 polymer ?
#
loop_
_entity_poly.entity_id
_entity_poly.type
_entity_poly.pdbx_seq_one_letter_code
_entity_poly.pdbx_strand_id
1 'polypeptide(L)'
;MDPSSAWWILRSGSGKPARVEVDFEVDGVRYRVKRIFYPDKRSQAWLYMVDDSGGVQRVIASTVQAVDAEIEKLVKLDYRTFLYTLLIRQGEVAGIIGRGVSPSQRREVFMKAFGIDFGIQRDEAKKLRDSYYLRVEQLRSELSKLRTYTTRLDDLKKLLASIELELASVSGEISKLRIELDRLDEEIRRGEEMRSSLSRELGWLEAAYSKLRESVEKLNELRSRREQFIRGWERYPVLKSEREKLRYRIDILEKLYDRMVEYEKLKSIASTMELAMKLSKSLKIRLEELRNSYDELSHRVELLGRIEEERVRILDSIEKIQKEVVSLEEQLRFITTSSTELSKSDSCPVCGSKLTDTVRDNLRKRLLEEAEKLREVMEERRLVLNVLKERVRECEARITALTQAKGAIKPIEEEMERIRVELSRLPTDEEEYSKVKQRLLSMESELRSILGFTYSGLDEFNKKLDELRSIYRSIDDEIKKLEYSQMVVKDLDDEIARIEHTLADIGRIEKALNDVKAKISSIEYTLKDLTKQRDELASKLESYIGRYEELRLRKKDVEDSISECMKYLEEASRLEKELKDTLHKYNVYRILYEKVFHDKGFPIYLLHEIISSVEYWSRIYLSKLLPRFDLKIDVSSEGDITIKVYSDGVERELSTYSGGEATLIGFAIRLGIAKTIAERRGVRSFKTLIVDEGFGPLSGEFRMHLLE
;
A
#
# COMPACT_ATOMS: atom_id res chain seq x y z
N MET A 1 61.76 90.84 55.14
CA MET A 1 62.57 91.70 56.03
C MET A 1 63.06 90.84 57.18
N ASP A 2 64.37 90.79 57.39
CA ASP A 2 64.94 90.22 58.61
C ASP A 2 64.46 91.09 59.80
N PRO A 3 63.74 90.56 60.80
CA PRO A 3 63.19 91.33 61.91
C PRO A 3 64.27 92.04 62.76
N SER A 4 65.54 91.66 62.58
CA SER A 4 66.68 92.16 63.34
C SER A 4 67.13 93.58 62.96
N SER A 5 66.73 94.14 61.81
CA SER A 5 67.21 95.46 61.35
C SER A 5 66.47 96.66 61.94
N ALA A 6 65.24 96.49 62.46
CA ALA A 6 64.45 97.60 63.02
C ALA A 6 64.97 98.10 64.38
N TRP A 7 65.61 97.22 65.15
CA TRP A 7 66.12 97.51 66.50
C TRP A 7 67.30 98.49 66.50
N TRP A 8 68.01 98.63 65.37
CA TRP A 8 69.15 99.53 65.22
C TRP A 8 68.76 100.99 64.92
N ILE A 9 67.52 101.24 64.49
CA ILE A 9 67.03 102.56 64.06
C ILE A 9 66.25 103.27 65.19
N LEU A 10 65.71 102.50 66.15
CA LEU A 10 65.00 103.04 67.32
C LEU A 10 65.99 103.40 68.43
N ARG A 11 65.98 104.66 68.90
CA ARG A 11 66.86 105.11 69.98
C ARG A 11 66.46 104.43 71.31
N SER A 12 67.35 103.58 71.83
CA SER A 12 67.11 102.78 73.05
C SER A 12 66.64 103.66 74.22
N GLY A 13 65.54 103.26 74.88
CA GLY A 13 64.98 103.92 76.07
C GLY A 13 64.07 105.14 75.83
N SER A 14 63.85 105.58 74.58
CA SER A 14 63.10 106.82 74.31
C SER A 14 61.58 106.65 74.13
N GLY A 15 61.07 105.46 73.83
CA GLY A 15 59.64 105.19 73.55
C GLY A 15 59.06 105.95 72.35
N LYS A 16 59.88 106.69 71.58
CA LYS A 16 59.43 107.53 70.46
C LYS A 16 59.60 106.79 69.13
N PRO A 17 58.70 107.01 68.15
CA PRO A 17 58.87 106.47 66.81
C PRO A 17 60.08 107.11 66.11
N ALA A 18 60.76 106.32 65.29
CA ALA A 18 61.78 106.83 64.38
C ALA A 18 61.16 107.14 63.01
N ARG A 19 61.49 108.29 62.44
CA ARG A 19 61.08 108.69 61.09
C ARG A 19 62.31 108.80 60.22
N VAL A 20 62.27 108.15 59.07
CA VAL A 20 63.26 108.28 58.00
C VAL A 20 62.53 108.83 56.79
N GLU A 21 63.03 109.92 56.23
CA GLU A 21 62.51 110.54 55.02
C GLU A 21 63.66 110.74 54.06
N VAL A 22 63.50 110.22 52.84
CA VAL A 22 64.52 110.30 51.80
C VAL A 22 63.85 110.82 50.55
N ASP A 23 64.34 111.95 50.08
CA ASP A 23 64.02 112.48 48.76
C ASP A 23 65.06 111.96 47.77
N PHE A 24 64.60 111.41 46.66
CA PHE A 24 65.45 110.84 45.63
C PHE A 24 64.87 111.11 44.25
N GLU A 25 65.72 111.16 43.23
CA GLU A 25 65.31 111.40 41.85
C GLU A 25 65.58 110.16 41.01
N VAL A 26 64.60 109.75 40.20
CA VAL A 26 64.77 108.72 39.18
C VAL A 26 64.30 109.28 37.85
N ASP A 27 65.19 109.27 36.86
CA ASP A 27 64.91 109.74 35.49
C ASP A 27 64.29 111.15 35.40
N GLY A 28 64.70 112.08 36.27
CA GLY A 28 64.21 113.47 36.26
C GLY A 28 62.96 113.70 37.10
N VAL A 29 62.39 112.66 37.71
CA VAL A 29 61.22 112.77 38.59
C VAL A 29 61.65 112.63 40.04
N ARG A 30 61.26 113.59 40.89
CA ARG A 30 61.56 113.55 42.32
C ARG A 30 60.51 112.77 43.08
N TYR A 31 60.99 111.91 43.97
CA TYR A 31 60.21 111.06 44.83
C TYR A 31 60.61 111.27 46.28
N ARG A 32 59.67 111.07 47.20
CA ARG A 32 59.91 111.10 48.65
C ARG A 32 59.43 109.79 49.24
N VAL A 33 60.33 109.00 49.80
CA VAL A 33 59.97 107.86 50.64
C VAL A 33 60.00 108.27 52.10
N LYS A 34 58.89 108.06 52.79
CA LYS A 34 58.75 108.33 54.22
C LYS A 34 58.44 107.03 54.93
N ARG A 35 59.34 106.58 55.82
CA ARG A 35 59.12 105.42 56.69
C ARG A 35 59.07 105.85 58.15
N ILE A 36 58.06 105.36 58.86
CA ILE A 36 57.92 105.54 60.30
C ILE A 36 57.97 104.18 60.97
N PHE A 37 58.94 104.01 61.85
CA PHE A 37 59.13 102.83 62.68
C PHE A 37 58.59 103.12 64.08
N TYR A 38 57.63 102.32 64.53
CA TYR A 38 57.05 102.42 65.87
C TYR A 38 57.62 101.31 66.76
N PRO A 39 57.87 101.58 68.06
CA PRO A 39 58.28 100.54 69.01
C PRO A 39 57.16 99.51 69.24
N ASP A 40 55.90 99.97 69.29
CA ASP A 40 54.77 99.16 69.79
C ASP A 40 53.69 98.87 68.72
N LYS A 41 53.90 99.28 67.47
CA LYS A 41 52.92 99.15 66.37
C LYS A 41 53.61 98.83 65.04
N ARG A 42 52.83 98.39 64.04
CA ARG A 42 53.36 98.13 62.69
C ARG A 42 53.97 99.39 62.08
N SER A 43 55.12 99.22 61.42
CA SER A 43 55.78 100.30 60.67
C SER A 43 54.89 100.79 59.53
N GLN A 44 54.99 102.08 59.23
CA GLN A 44 54.24 102.73 58.15
C GLN A 44 55.22 103.25 57.10
N ALA A 45 54.82 103.21 55.83
CA ALA A 45 55.62 103.71 54.73
C ALA A 45 54.72 104.39 53.69
N TRP A 46 55.21 105.50 53.16
CA TRP A 46 54.61 106.17 52.01
C TRP A 46 55.69 106.48 50.99
N LEU A 47 55.30 106.42 49.72
CA LEU A 47 56.09 106.89 48.61
C LEU A 47 55.29 107.98 47.90
N TYR A 48 55.89 109.14 47.74
CA TYR A 48 55.31 110.31 47.09
C TYR A 48 56.10 110.68 45.85
N MET A 49 55.44 111.32 44.89
CA MET A 49 56.06 112.16 43.86
C MET A 49 56.03 113.60 44.38
N VAL A 50 57.15 114.31 44.31
CA VAL A 50 57.29 115.67 44.83
C VAL A 50 57.70 116.63 43.71
N ASP A 51 57.26 117.88 43.81
CA ASP A 51 57.63 118.96 42.87
C ASP A 51 58.99 119.60 43.22
N ASP A 52 59.45 120.54 42.40
CA ASP A 52 60.72 121.25 42.59
C ASP A 52 60.78 122.09 43.89
N SER A 53 59.62 122.48 44.43
CA SER A 53 59.48 123.20 45.69
C SER A 53 59.46 122.28 46.92
N GLY A 54 59.51 120.95 46.71
CA GLY A 54 59.45 119.94 47.76
C GLY A 54 58.02 119.62 48.24
N GLY A 55 57.01 120.14 47.54
CA GLY A 55 55.59 119.89 47.76
C GLY A 55 55.19 118.50 47.26
N VAL A 56 54.28 117.83 47.98
CA VAL A 56 53.77 116.50 47.56
C VAL A 56 52.79 116.68 46.41
N GLN A 57 53.18 116.23 45.22
CA GLN A 57 52.34 116.26 44.02
C GLN A 57 51.38 115.07 43.97
N ARG A 58 51.85 113.86 44.34
CA ARG A 58 51.04 112.63 44.28
C ARG A 58 51.53 111.57 45.27
N VAL A 59 50.62 110.76 45.85
CA VAL A 59 50.96 109.54 46.59
C VAL A 59 51.02 108.35 45.62
N ILE A 60 52.12 107.59 45.64
CA ILE A 60 52.36 106.42 44.77
C ILE A 60 51.98 105.13 45.50
N ALA A 61 52.41 104.98 46.74
CA ALA A 61 52.12 103.81 47.58
C ALA A 61 52.06 104.21 49.07
N SER A 62 51.28 103.46 49.87
CA SER A 62 50.97 103.81 51.27
C SER A 62 51.06 102.63 52.26
N THR A 63 51.57 101.47 51.83
CA THR A 63 51.87 100.32 52.70
C THR A 63 53.31 99.86 52.51
N VAL A 64 53.92 99.23 53.53
CA VAL A 64 55.33 98.80 53.45
C VAL A 64 55.60 97.91 52.24
N GLN A 65 54.80 96.87 52.01
CA GLN A 65 54.97 95.95 50.88
C GLN A 65 54.75 96.61 49.52
N ALA A 66 53.71 97.45 49.39
CA ALA A 66 53.46 98.16 48.14
C ALA A 66 54.54 99.21 47.86
N VAL A 67 55.02 99.91 48.89
CA VAL A 67 56.14 100.84 48.79
C VAL A 67 57.42 100.09 48.40
N ASP A 68 57.72 98.94 49.00
CA ASP A 68 58.87 98.11 48.62
C ASP A 68 58.77 97.69 47.14
N ALA A 69 57.64 97.11 46.72
CA ALA A 69 57.44 96.67 45.34
C ALA A 69 57.48 97.82 44.32
N GLU A 70 56.91 98.98 44.64
CA GLU A 70 56.97 100.16 43.77
C GLU A 70 58.37 100.76 43.74
N ILE A 71 59.12 100.77 44.85
CA ILE A 71 60.53 101.18 44.84
C ILE A 71 61.36 100.22 43.97
N GLU A 72 61.17 98.91 44.10
CA GLU A 72 61.87 97.93 43.28
C GLU A 72 61.53 98.08 41.79
N LYS A 73 60.28 98.41 41.44
CA LYS A 73 59.89 98.72 40.05
C LYS A 73 60.47 100.04 39.55
N LEU A 74 60.50 101.08 40.36
CA LEU A 74 61.01 102.41 39.98
C LEU A 74 62.53 102.40 39.83
N VAL A 75 63.23 101.89 40.84
CA VAL A 75 64.69 101.78 40.85
C VAL A 75 65.16 100.64 39.96
N LYS A 76 64.28 99.69 39.61
CA LYS A 76 64.58 98.45 38.88
C LYS A 76 65.68 97.62 39.54
N LEU A 77 65.87 97.74 40.85
CA LEU A 77 66.80 96.96 41.66
C LEU A 77 66.06 96.42 42.88
N ASP A 78 66.18 95.12 43.13
CA ASP A 78 65.74 94.54 44.40
C ASP A 78 66.73 94.91 45.51
N TYR A 79 66.28 94.81 46.77
CA TYR A 79 67.09 95.18 47.93
C TYR A 79 68.49 94.54 47.94
N ARG A 80 68.60 93.25 47.58
CA ARG A 80 69.88 92.53 47.62
C ARG A 80 70.80 93.00 46.51
N THR A 81 70.28 93.13 45.30
CA THR A 81 71.03 93.66 44.16
C THR A 81 71.50 95.08 44.45
N PHE A 82 70.65 95.92 45.04
CA PHE A 82 71.02 97.26 45.49
C PHE A 82 72.22 97.23 46.47
N LEU A 83 72.21 96.33 47.46
CA LEU A 83 73.34 96.16 48.39
C LEU A 83 74.65 95.74 47.70
N TYR A 84 74.57 94.84 46.71
CA TYR A 84 75.76 94.33 46.02
C TYR A 84 76.30 95.28 44.94
N THR A 85 75.50 96.25 44.48
CA THR A 85 75.85 97.11 43.34
C THR A 85 76.02 98.58 43.70
N LEU A 86 75.03 99.20 44.34
CA LEU A 86 74.98 100.66 44.54
C LEU A 86 75.42 101.13 45.92
N LEU A 87 75.52 100.22 46.90
CA LEU A 87 75.97 100.52 48.26
C LEU A 87 77.38 99.96 48.52
N ILE A 88 78.27 100.82 49.01
CA ILE A 88 79.65 100.47 49.38
C ILE A 88 79.85 100.80 50.86
N ARG A 89 79.81 99.78 51.73
CA ARG A 89 79.97 99.90 53.19
C ARG A 89 81.44 99.73 53.62
N GLN A 90 81.77 100.17 54.83
CA GLN A 90 83.09 100.00 55.45
C GLN A 90 83.49 98.51 55.49
N GLY A 91 84.69 98.17 54.98
CA GLY A 91 85.19 96.78 54.90
C GLY A 91 84.55 95.89 53.81
N GLU A 92 83.41 96.31 53.23
CA GLU A 92 82.73 95.58 52.15
C GLU A 92 83.24 95.93 50.75
N VAL A 93 84.07 96.96 50.56
CA VAL A 93 84.61 97.29 49.22
C VAL A 93 85.40 96.10 48.64
N ALA A 94 85.99 95.30 49.53
CA ALA A 94 86.62 94.04 49.21
C ALA A 94 85.64 92.87 49.06
N GLY A 95 84.37 92.90 49.45
CA GLY A 95 83.49 91.71 49.49
C GLY A 95 83.27 90.90 48.20
N ILE A 96 83.59 91.45 47.01
CA ILE A 96 83.58 90.70 45.73
C ILE A 96 84.99 90.24 45.32
N ILE A 97 86.03 90.94 45.80
CA ILE A 97 87.47 90.76 45.47
C ILE A 97 88.29 90.33 46.70
N GLY A 98 87.62 90.03 47.81
CA GLY A 98 88.20 90.06 49.13
C GLY A 98 88.98 88.79 49.40
N ARG A 99 90.03 88.93 50.20
CA ARG A 99 90.98 87.84 50.51
C ARG A 99 90.33 86.57 51.10
N GLY A 100 89.05 86.60 51.48
CA GLY A 100 88.30 85.47 52.04
C GLY A 100 87.15 84.92 51.18
N VAL A 101 86.95 85.39 49.95
CA VAL A 101 85.83 84.94 49.10
C VAL A 101 86.30 83.92 48.08
N SER A 102 85.84 82.67 48.20
CA SER A 102 86.19 81.61 47.27
C SER A 102 85.54 81.81 45.90
N PRO A 103 86.11 81.25 44.81
CA PRO A 103 85.48 81.25 43.48
C PRO A 103 84.02 80.72 43.47
N SER A 104 83.72 79.74 44.32
CA SER A 104 82.38 79.17 44.50
C SER A 104 81.41 80.09 45.24
N GLN A 105 81.90 80.86 46.24
CA GLN A 105 81.09 81.90 46.88
C GLN A 105 80.81 83.05 45.91
N ARG A 106 81.77 83.42 45.06
CA ARG A 106 81.52 84.40 43.98
C ARG A 106 80.43 83.89 43.04
N ARG A 107 80.49 82.63 42.60
CA ARG A 107 79.42 82.00 41.80
C ARG A 107 78.06 82.21 42.46
N GLU A 108 77.92 81.90 43.74
CA GLU A 108 76.64 82.04 44.45
C GLU A 108 76.14 83.49 44.48
N VAL A 109 77.05 84.46 44.70
CA VAL A 109 76.75 85.89 44.68
C VAL A 109 76.24 86.31 43.30
N PHE A 110 76.94 85.93 42.22
CA PHE A 110 76.53 86.27 40.86
C PHE A 110 75.22 85.57 40.46
N MET A 111 75.07 84.27 40.73
CA MET A 111 73.83 83.53 40.48
C MET A 111 72.63 84.19 41.16
N LYS A 112 72.80 84.62 42.42
CA LYS A 112 71.75 85.35 43.18
C LYS A 112 71.52 86.77 42.63
N ALA A 113 72.56 87.53 42.33
CA ALA A 113 72.45 88.90 41.82
C ALA A 113 71.73 88.96 40.47
N PHE A 114 71.87 87.93 39.65
CA PHE A 114 71.23 87.84 38.34
C PHE A 114 69.98 86.94 38.31
N GLY A 115 69.54 86.40 39.45
CA GLY A 115 68.31 85.61 39.56
C GLY A 115 68.34 84.29 38.79
N ILE A 116 69.51 83.65 38.68
CA ILE A 116 69.68 82.38 37.95
C ILE A 116 69.31 81.21 38.89
N ASP A 117 68.02 80.85 38.93
CA ASP A 117 67.50 79.69 39.68
C ASP A 117 66.47 78.92 38.83
N PHE A 118 66.72 77.62 38.65
CA PHE A 118 65.89 76.70 37.86
C PHE A 118 65.44 75.46 38.64
N GLY A 119 65.49 75.50 39.99
CA GLY A 119 65.13 74.35 40.84
C GLY A 119 63.71 73.85 40.63
N ILE A 120 62.74 74.76 40.48
CA ILE A 120 61.31 74.42 40.27
C ILE A 120 61.12 73.65 38.96
N GLN A 121 61.69 74.17 37.86
CA GLN A 121 61.60 73.56 36.53
C GLN A 121 62.31 72.20 36.50
N ARG A 122 63.42 72.06 37.23
CA ARG A 122 64.13 70.80 37.40
C ARG A 122 63.27 69.76 38.12
N ASP A 123 62.59 70.13 39.19
CA ASP A 123 61.71 69.23 39.95
C ASP A 123 60.47 68.82 39.15
N GLU A 124 59.87 69.73 38.39
CA GLU A 124 58.78 69.40 37.46
C GLU A 124 59.23 68.43 36.37
N ALA A 125 60.39 68.67 35.75
CA ALA A 125 60.97 67.76 34.76
C ALA A 125 61.24 66.37 35.36
N LYS A 126 61.70 66.29 36.62
CA LYS A 126 61.87 65.03 37.35
C LYS A 126 60.56 64.27 37.50
N LYS A 127 59.50 64.92 37.99
CA LYS A 127 58.18 64.28 38.20
C LYS A 127 57.63 63.70 36.90
N LEU A 128 57.72 64.47 35.80
CA LEU A 128 57.27 64.02 34.49
C LEU A 128 58.13 62.89 33.93
N ARG A 129 59.45 62.96 34.09
CA ARG A 129 60.37 61.86 33.71
C ARG A 129 60.05 60.57 34.45
N ASP A 130 59.79 60.62 35.76
CA ASP A 130 59.47 59.44 36.56
C ASP A 130 58.11 58.84 36.17
N SER A 131 57.09 59.67 35.90
CA SER A 131 55.77 59.20 35.49
C SER A 131 55.80 58.54 34.10
N TYR A 132 56.49 59.14 33.12
CA TYR A 132 56.64 58.55 31.79
C TYR A 132 57.49 57.27 31.82
N TYR A 133 58.50 57.18 32.70
CA TYR A 133 59.27 55.95 32.89
C TYR A 133 58.38 54.79 33.36
N LEU A 134 57.54 55.02 34.37
CA LEU A 134 56.63 53.99 34.88
C LEU A 134 55.65 53.53 33.80
N ARG A 135 55.12 54.45 32.98
CA ARG A 135 54.23 54.10 31.86
C ARG A 135 54.95 53.29 30.78
N VAL A 136 56.21 53.61 30.47
CA VAL A 136 57.04 52.81 29.54
C VAL A 136 57.17 51.37 30.01
N GLU A 137 57.44 51.14 31.31
CA GLU A 137 57.58 49.80 31.87
C GLU A 137 56.26 49.02 31.86
N GLN A 138 55.13 49.68 32.15
CA GLN A 138 53.79 49.09 32.03
C GLN A 138 53.50 48.65 30.58
N LEU A 139 53.70 49.54 29.62
CA LEU A 139 53.47 49.26 28.19
C LEU A 139 54.36 48.13 27.68
N ARG A 140 55.63 48.06 28.12
CA ARG A 140 56.53 46.93 27.80
C ARG A 140 56.02 45.60 28.33
N SER A 141 55.51 45.59 29.57
CA SER A 141 54.93 44.39 30.18
C SER A 141 53.67 43.93 29.43
N GLU A 142 52.76 44.84 29.10
CA GLU A 142 51.55 44.55 28.32
C GLU A 142 51.90 43.99 26.92
N LEU A 143 52.84 44.63 26.21
CA LEU A 143 53.31 44.16 24.90
C LEU A 143 53.98 42.79 24.95
N SER A 144 54.73 42.47 26.00
CA SER A 144 55.38 41.17 26.15
C SER A 144 54.37 40.01 26.18
N LYS A 145 53.20 40.23 26.80
CA LYS A 145 52.11 39.24 26.87
C LYS A 145 51.48 39.03 25.49
N LEU A 146 51.27 40.11 24.74
CA LEU A 146 50.61 40.08 23.43
C LEU A 146 51.50 39.52 22.31
N ARG A 147 52.83 39.63 22.44
CA ARG A 147 53.78 39.08 21.45
C ARG A 147 53.75 37.56 21.34
N THR A 148 53.20 36.84 22.30
CA THR A 148 53.05 35.37 22.20
C THR A 148 51.99 34.95 21.16
N TYR A 149 51.09 35.86 20.78
CA TYR A 149 50.01 35.58 19.83
C TYR A 149 50.45 35.61 18.36
N THR A 150 51.61 36.19 18.02
CA THR A 150 52.14 36.14 16.63
C THR A 150 52.49 34.73 16.22
N THR A 151 53.19 33.98 17.08
CA THR A 151 53.58 32.59 16.80
C THR A 151 52.34 31.70 16.74
N ARG A 152 51.42 31.87 17.69
CA ARG A 152 50.14 31.16 17.73
C ARG A 152 49.32 31.38 16.46
N LEU A 153 49.32 32.59 15.89
CA LEU A 153 48.61 32.89 14.65
C LEU A 153 49.17 32.10 13.45
N ASP A 154 50.50 31.96 13.34
CA ASP A 154 51.12 31.20 12.26
C ASP A 154 50.78 29.71 12.34
N ASP A 155 50.83 29.14 13.56
CA ASP A 155 50.46 27.75 13.82
C ASP A 155 48.98 27.48 13.52
N LEU A 156 48.08 28.38 13.92
CA LEU A 156 46.65 28.28 13.62
C LEU A 156 46.37 28.38 12.11
N LYS A 157 47.09 29.25 11.37
CA LYS A 157 46.95 29.34 9.90
C LYS A 157 47.40 28.06 9.20
N LYS A 158 48.50 27.43 9.66
CA LYS A 158 48.95 26.12 9.14
C LYS A 158 47.91 25.03 9.43
N LEU A 159 47.36 25.01 10.64
CA LEU A 159 46.31 24.07 11.02
C LEU A 159 45.03 24.27 10.18
N LEU A 160 44.62 25.51 9.93
CA LEU A 160 43.49 25.84 9.07
C LEU A 160 43.71 25.29 7.66
N ALA A 161 44.88 25.54 7.05
CA ALA A 161 45.22 25.03 5.73
C ALA A 161 45.21 23.49 5.66
N SER A 162 45.68 22.80 6.70
CA SER A 162 45.60 21.33 6.74
C SER A 162 44.16 20.81 6.83
N ILE A 163 43.30 21.47 7.63
CA ILE A 163 41.89 21.10 7.76
C ILE A 163 41.16 21.33 6.44
N GLU A 164 41.45 22.43 5.73
CA GLU A 164 40.86 22.73 4.42
C GLU A 164 41.23 21.68 3.36
N LEU A 165 42.49 21.22 3.34
CA LEU A 165 42.93 20.13 2.48
C LEU A 165 42.22 18.81 2.81
N GLU A 166 42.07 18.47 4.09
CA GLU A 166 41.32 17.28 4.51
C GLU A 166 39.84 17.36 4.13
N LEU A 167 39.19 18.53 4.30
CA LEU A 167 37.81 18.76 3.88
C LEU A 167 37.62 18.57 2.37
N ALA A 168 38.56 19.08 1.56
CA ALA A 168 38.55 18.88 0.11
C ALA A 168 38.70 17.40 -0.26
N SER A 169 39.59 16.67 0.42
CA SER A 169 39.75 15.23 0.20
C SER A 169 38.50 14.44 0.57
N VAL A 170 37.93 14.68 1.76
CA VAL A 170 36.74 13.98 2.27
C VAL A 170 35.52 14.29 1.39
N SER A 171 35.31 15.54 0.99
CA SER A 171 34.22 15.90 0.07
C SER A 171 34.36 15.25 -1.31
N GLY A 172 35.59 15.08 -1.80
CA GLY A 172 35.88 14.30 -3.01
C GLY A 172 35.46 12.83 -2.88
N GLU A 173 35.79 12.18 -1.76
CA GLU A 173 35.40 10.78 -1.49
C GLU A 173 33.87 10.63 -1.33
N ILE A 174 33.21 11.55 -0.62
CA ILE A 174 31.73 11.61 -0.52
C ILE A 174 31.10 11.67 -1.92
N SER A 175 31.65 12.49 -2.80
CA SER A 175 31.14 12.66 -4.17
C SER A 175 31.29 11.38 -4.99
N LYS A 176 32.44 10.69 -4.89
CA LYS A 176 32.68 9.40 -5.57
C LYS A 176 31.72 8.32 -5.07
N LEU A 177 31.59 8.17 -3.75
CA LEU A 177 30.71 7.17 -3.13
C LEU A 177 29.24 7.38 -3.51
N ARG A 178 28.77 8.64 -3.62
CA ARG A 178 27.41 8.95 -4.10
C ARG A 178 27.19 8.48 -5.53
N ILE A 179 28.13 8.77 -6.44
CA ILE A 179 28.04 8.33 -7.84
C ILE A 179 28.01 6.79 -7.93
N GLU A 180 28.80 6.11 -7.11
CA GLU A 180 28.85 4.64 -7.08
C GLU A 180 27.57 4.03 -6.51
N LEU A 181 27.00 4.63 -5.46
CA LEU A 181 25.69 4.26 -4.91
C LEU A 181 24.56 4.46 -5.92
N ASP A 182 24.51 5.62 -6.58
CA ASP A 182 23.49 5.89 -7.61
C ASP A 182 23.57 4.86 -8.75
N ARG A 183 24.79 4.45 -9.13
CA ARG A 183 25.00 3.40 -10.13
C ARG A 183 24.50 2.04 -9.64
N LEU A 184 24.81 1.65 -8.41
CA LEU A 184 24.34 0.38 -7.85
C LEU A 184 22.82 0.34 -7.69
N ASP A 185 22.21 1.43 -7.19
CA ASP A 185 20.75 1.54 -7.07
C ASP A 185 20.06 1.39 -8.44
N GLU A 186 20.65 1.96 -9.50
CA GLU A 186 20.15 1.80 -10.88
C GLU A 186 20.36 0.37 -11.45
N GLU A 187 21.46 -0.29 -11.11
CA GLU A 187 21.69 -1.71 -11.47
C GLU A 187 20.71 -2.65 -10.74
N ILE A 188 20.45 -2.39 -9.45
CA ILE A 188 19.45 -3.11 -8.64
C ILE A 188 18.05 -2.91 -9.25
N ARG A 189 17.66 -1.67 -9.55
CA ARG A 189 16.36 -1.35 -10.16
C ARG A 189 16.15 -2.12 -11.46
N ARG A 190 17.15 -2.10 -12.37
CA ARG A 190 17.09 -2.86 -13.63
C ARG A 190 16.99 -4.37 -13.40
N GLY A 191 17.70 -4.90 -12.41
CA GLY A 191 17.59 -6.32 -12.03
C GLY A 191 16.21 -6.68 -11.49
N GLU A 192 15.58 -5.83 -10.66
CA GLU A 192 14.23 -6.03 -10.14
C GLU A 192 13.15 -5.97 -11.22
N GLU A 193 13.28 -5.03 -12.17
CA GLU A 193 12.39 -4.94 -13.34
C GLU A 193 12.47 -6.21 -14.19
N MET A 194 13.69 -6.69 -14.47
CA MET A 194 13.91 -7.94 -15.20
C MET A 194 13.34 -9.15 -14.45
N ARG A 195 13.54 -9.22 -13.13
CA ARG A 195 12.94 -10.27 -12.28
C ARG A 195 11.41 -10.23 -12.36
N SER A 196 10.81 -9.05 -12.23
CA SER A 196 9.35 -8.87 -12.31
C SER A 196 8.79 -9.32 -13.66
N SER A 197 9.48 -8.97 -14.76
CA SER A 197 9.10 -9.42 -16.12
C SER A 197 9.14 -10.94 -16.24
N LEU A 198 10.24 -11.57 -15.82
CA LEU A 198 10.39 -13.02 -15.85
C LEU A 198 9.40 -13.74 -14.92
N SER A 199 9.08 -13.18 -13.74
CA SER A 199 8.07 -13.75 -12.85
C SER A 199 6.67 -13.73 -13.47
N ARG A 200 6.32 -12.69 -14.24
CA ARG A 200 5.06 -12.68 -15.01
C ARG A 200 5.09 -13.75 -16.09
N GLU A 201 6.16 -13.82 -16.88
CA GLU A 201 6.35 -14.86 -17.89
C GLU A 201 6.23 -16.26 -17.30
N LEU A 202 6.84 -16.48 -16.13
CA LEU A 202 6.75 -17.74 -15.39
C LEU A 202 5.30 -18.07 -15.03
N GLY A 203 4.54 -17.10 -14.51
CA GLY A 203 3.12 -17.30 -14.18
C GLY A 203 2.26 -17.66 -15.41
N TRP A 204 2.52 -17.04 -16.56
CA TRP A 204 1.87 -17.40 -17.83
C TRP A 204 2.22 -18.83 -18.26
N LEU A 205 3.50 -19.21 -18.19
CA LEU A 205 3.97 -20.54 -18.54
C LEU A 205 3.43 -21.62 -17.59
N GLU A 206 3.38 -21.36 -16.29
CA GLU A 206 2.80 -22.28 -15.29
C GLU A 206 1.30 -22.50 -15.52
N ALA A 207 0.55 -21.45 -15.82
CA ALA A 207 -0.87 -21.57 -16.17
C ALA A 207 -1.09 -22.35 -17.47
N ALA A 208 -0.27 -22.10 -18.49
CA ALA A 208 -0.32 -22.84 -19.76
C ALA A 208 0.03 -24.33 -19.56
N TYR A 209 1.08 -24.62 -18.79
CA TYR A 209 1.49 -25.98 -18.48
C TYR A 209 0.42 -26.74 -17.69
N SER A 210 -0.23 -26.09 -16.71
CA SER A 210 -1.35 -26.70 -15.97
C SER A 210 -2.51 -27.12 -16.87
N LYS A 211 -2.93 -26.26 -17.80
CA LYS A 211 -3.99 -26.59 -18.77
C LYS A 211 -3.63 -27.75 -19.69
N LEU A 212 -2.37 -27.81 -20.13
CA LEU A 212 -1.89 -28.95 -20.92
C LEU A 212 -1.86 -30.22 -20.07
N ARG A 213 -1.47 -30.15 -18.80
CA ARG A 213 -1.51 -31.30 -17.88
C ARG A 213 -2.93 -31.85 -17.68
N GLU A 214 -3.92 -30.99 -17.48
CA GLU A 214 -5.34 -31.39 -17.44
C GLU A 214 -5.78 -32.06 -18.75
N SER A 215 -5.28 -31.56 -19.89
CA SER A 215 -5.54 -32.15 -21.20
C SER A 215 -4.92 -33.56 -21.35
N VAL A 216 -3.76 -33.82 -20.74
CA VAL A 216 -3.16 -35.17 -20.68
C VAL A 216 -4.05 -36.13 -19.88
N GLU A 217 -4.56 -35.69 -18.73
CA GLU A 217 -5.46 -36.50 -17.90
C GLU A 217 -6.75 -36.83 -18.66
N LYS A 218 -7.37 -35.82 -19.30
CA LYS A 218 -8.54 -36.01 -20.15
C LYS A 218 -8.27 -36.97 -21.32
N LEU A 219 -7.10 -36.85 -21.97
CA LEU A 219 -6.69 -37.75 -23.05
C LEU A 219 -6.63 -39.21 -22.59
N ASN A 220 -6.04 -39.46 -21.42
CA ASN A 220 -5.94 -40.80 -20.85
C ASN A 220 -7.33 -41.38 -20.52
N GLU A 221 -8.25 -40.56 -20.02
CA GLU A 221 -9.64 -40.98 -19.77
C GLU A 221 -10.36 -41.35 -21.07
N LEU A 222 -10.27 -40.50 -22.11
CA LEU A 222 -10.88 -40.76 -23.41
C LEU A 222 -10.32 -42.02 -24.07
N ARG A 223 -8.99 -42.23 -23.99
CA ARG A 223 -8.34 -43.45 -24.49
C ARG A 223 -8.85 -44.71 -23.78
N SER A 224 -8.95 -44.68 -22.45
CA SER A 224 -9.52 -45.79 -21.66
C SER A 224 -10.98 -46.09 -22.04
N ARG A 225 -11.80 -45.04 -22.19
CA ARG A 225 -13.20 -45.16 -22.60
C ARG A 225 -13.36 -45.72 -24.01
N ARG A 226 -12.54 -45.25 -24.96
CA ARG A 226 -12.46 -45.79 -26.33
C ARG A 226 -12.15 -47.29 -26.31
N GLU A 227 -11.17 -47.71 -25.52
CA GLU A 227 -10.72 -49.10 -25.44
C GLU A 227 -11.81 -50.03 -24.86
N GLN A 228 -12.64 -49.55 -23.93
CA GLN A 228 -13.81 -50.28 -23.46
C GLN A 228 -14.83 -50.55 -24.58
N PHE A 229 -15.11 -49.55 -25.42
CA PHE A 229 -16.04 -49.71 -26.55
C PHE A 229 -15.49 -50.66 -27.62
N ILE A 230 -14.18 -50.59 -27.92
CA ILE A 230 -13.53 -51.50 -28.88
C ILE A 230 -13.62 -52.96 -28.41
N ARG A 231 -13.35 -53.25 -27.13
CA ARG A 231 -13.51 -54.60 -26.56
C ARG A 231 -14.94 -55.12 -26.70
N GLY A 232 -15.95 -54.25 -26.53
CA GLY A 232 -17.35 -54.63 -26.77
C GLY A 232 -17.63 -55.02 -28.24
N TRP A 233 -16.99 -54.32 -29.19
CA TRP A 233 -17.16 -54.54 -30.62
C TRP A 233 -16.61 -55.88 -31.11
N GLU A 234 -15.65 -56.49 -30.40
CA GLU A 234 -15.12 -57.83 -30.74
C GLU A 234 -16.20 -58.92 -30.72
N ARG A 235 -17.30 -58.74 -29.96
CA ARG A 235 -18.43 -59.68 -29.89
C ARG A 235 -19.44 -59.51 -31.05
N TYR A 236 -19.38 -58.39 -31.78
CA TYR A 236 -20.33 -58.06 -32.85
C TYR A 236 -20.42 -59.11 -33.97
N PRO A 237 -19.30 -59.64 -34.53
CA PRO A 237 -19.37 -60.60 -35.64
C PRO A 237 -20.08 -61.90 -35.25
N VAL A 238 -19.85 -62.35 -34.01
CA VAL A 238 -20.44 -63.57 -33.46
C VAL A 238 -21.95 -63.38 -33.26
N LEU A 239 -22.37 -62.31 -32.58
CA LEU A 239 -23.78 -62.01 -32.35
C LEU A 239 -24.56 -61.79 -33.65
N LYS A 240 -23.95 -61.13 -34.63
CA LYS A 240 -24.55 -60.92 -35.96
C LYS A 240 -24.83 -62.24 -36.67
N SER A 241 -23.87 -63.17 -36.64
CA SER A 241 -24.05 -64.51 -37.20
C SER A 241 -25.13 -65.31 -36.47
N GLU A 242 -25.18 -65.22 -35.14
CA GLU A 242 -26.22 -65.88 -34.32
C GLU A 242 -27.62 -65.33 -34.62
N ARG A 243 -27.77 -64.01 -34.75
CA ARG A 243 -29.03 -63.36 -35.14
C ARG A 243 -29.55 -63.88 -36.48
N GLU A 244 -28.68 -63.99 -37.49
CA GLU A 244 -29.06 -64.47 -38.83
C GLU A 244 -29.51 -65.94 -38.82
N LYS A 245 -28.76 -66.81 -38.12
CA LYS A 245 -29.12 -68.22 -37.94
C LYS A 245 -30.47 -68.36 -37.22
N LEU A 246 -30.70 -67.57 -36.18
CA LEU A 246 -31.92 -67.59 -35.39
C LEU A 246 -33.12 -67.07 -36.20
N ARG A 247 -32.93 -66.00 -37.00
CA ARG A 247 -33.95 -65.49 -37.92
C ARG A 247 -34.40 -66.53 -38.93
N TYR A 248 -33.43 -67.21 -39.56
CA TYR A 248 -33.71 -68.26 -40.53
C TYR A 248 -34.49 -69.42 -39.89
N ARG A 249 -34.11 -69.81 -38.66
CA ARG A 249 -34.79 -70.86 -37.91
C ARG A 249 -36.22 -70.48 -37.52
N ILE A 250 -36.46 -69.23 -37.10
CA ILE A 250 -37.81 -68.72 -36.79
C ILE A 250 -38.69 -68.73 -38.03
N ASP A 251 -38.21 -68.24 -39.19
CA ASP A 251 -38.99 -68.22 -40.45
C ASP A 251 -39.45 -69.62 -40.90
N ILE A 252 -38.59 -70.63 -40.78
CA ILE A 252 -38.96 -72.02 -41.07
C ILE A 252 -40.05 -72.51 -40.13
N LEU A 253 -39.91 -72.27 -38.82
CA LEU A 253 -40.87 -72.76 -37.83
C LEU A 253 -42.22 -72.04 -37.94
N GLU A 254 -42.26 -70.75 -38.30
CA GLU A 254 -43.51 -70.02 -38.54
C GLU A 254 -44.30 -70.62 -39.71
N LYS A 255 -43.63 -70.93 -40.83
CA LYS A 255 -44.27 -71.61 -41.98
C LYS A 255 -44.82 -72.98 -41.61
N LEU A 256 -44.14 -73.71 -40.73
CA LEU A 256 -44.61 -75.02 -40.24
C LEU A 256 -45.81 -74.88 -39.30
N TYR A 257 -45.79 -73.87 -38.43
CA TYR A 257 -46.92 -73.58 -37.54
C TYR A 257 -48.20 -73.30 -38.33
N ASP A 258 -48.14 -72.47 -39.37
CA ASP A 258 -49.28 -72.18 -40.24
C ASP A 258 -49.86 -73.45 -40.89
N ARG A 259 -48.99 -74.36 -41.33
CA ARG A 259 -49.41 -75.64 -41.93
C ARG A 259 -50.07 -76.57 -40.91
N MET A 260 -49.63 -76.56 -39.65
CA MET A 260 -50.24 -77.31 -38.56
C MET A 260 -51.64 -76.78 -38.21
N VAL A 261 -51.84 -75.46 -38.22
CA VAL A 261 -53.15 -74.83 -38.00
C VAL A 261 -54.14 -75.25 -39.10
N GLU A 262 -53.72 -75.25 -40.36
CA GLU A 262 -54.57 -75.70 -41.48
C GLU A 262 -54.95 -77.19 -41.34
N TYR A 263 -54.03 -78.04 -40.87
CA TYR A 263 -54.29 -79.45 -40.62
C TYR A 263 -55.35 -79.68 -39.52
N GLU A 264 -55.29 -78.99 -38.38
CA GLU A 264 -56.30 -79.12 -37.32
C GLU A 264 -57.70 -78.70 -37.79
N LYS A 265 -57.80 -77.64 -38.59
CA LYS A 265 -59.07 -77.19 -39.17
C LYS A 265 -59.69 -78.25 -40.07
N LEU A 266 -58.90 -78.82 -40.99
CA LEU A 266 -59.37 -79.88 -41.90
C LEU A 266 -59.75 -81.16 -41.15
N LYS A 267 -59.00 -81.53 -40.10
CA LYS A 267 -59.29 -82.69 -39.26
C LYS A 267 -60.65 -82.55 -38.57
N SER A 268 -60.95 -81.36 -38.04
CA SER A 268 -62.25 -81.04 -37.44
C SER A 268 -63.39 -81.18 -38.44
N ILE A 269 -63.26 -80.59 -39.63
CA ILE A 269 -64.28 -80.66 -40.71
C ILE A 269 -64.52 -82.10 -41.17
N ALA A 270 -63.47 -82.91 -41.35
CA ALA A 270 -63.62 -84.31 -41.73
C ALA A 270 -64.41 -85.12 -40.69
N SER A 271 -64.16 -84.88 -39.40
CA SER A 271 -64.83 -85.59 -38.31
C SER A 271 -66.33 -85.28 -38.22
N THR A 272 -66.75 -84.04 -38.49
CA THR A 272 -68.15 -83.62 -38.44
C THR A 272 -68.94 -84.19 -39.63
N MET A 273 -68.36 -84.18 -40.83
CA MET A 273 -68.99 -84.77 -42.03
C MET A 273 -69.17 -86.28 -41.90
N GLU A 274 -68.18 -87.01 -41.33
CA GLU A 274 -68.30 -88.45 -41.13
C GLU A 274 -69.47 -88.82 -40.19
N LEU A 275 -69.70 -88.01 -39.16
CA LEU A 275 -70.80 -88.22 -38.22
C LEU A 275 -72.17 -88.00 -38.89
N ALA A 276 -72.28 -86.96 -39.73
CA ALA A 276 -73.49 -86.64 -40.48
C ALA A 276 -73.86 -87.75 -41.50
N MET A 277 -72.87 -88.34 -42.16
CA MET A 277 -73.06 -89.47 -43.08
C MET A 277 -73.62 -90.72 -42.38
N LYS A 278 -73.09 -91.06 -41.21
CA LYS A 278 -73.57 -92.21 -40.42
C LYS A 278 -75.03 -92.03 -40.01
N LEU A 279 -75.42 -90.83 -39.58
CA LEU A 279 -76.78 -90.51 -39.16
C LEU A 279 -77.77 -90.53 -40.33
N SER A 280 -77.39 -90.00 -41.50
CA SER A 280 -78.23 -90.04 -42.72
C SER A 280 -78.53 -91.48 -43.15
N LYS A 281 -77.54 -92.37 -43.06
CA LYS A 281 -77.73 -93.79 -43.42
C LYS A 281 -78.75 -94.49 -42.51
N SER A 282 -78.72 -94.24 -41.20
CA SER A 282 -79.70 -94.81 -40.27
C SER A 282 -81.13 -94.29 -40.48
N LEU A 283 -81.29 -93.00 -40.79
CA LEU A 283 -82.61 -92.39 -41.02
C LEU A 283 -83.27 -92.89 -42.32
N LYS A 284 -82.49 -93.12 -43.39
CA LYS A 284 -83.01 -93.70 -44.66
C LYS A 284 -83.58 -95.10 -44.46
N ILE A 285 -82.90 -95.96 -43.70
CA ILE A 285 -83.36 -97.32 -43.40
C ILE A 285 -84.72 -97.28 -42.68
N ARG A 286 -84.85 -96.40 -41.68
CA ARG A 286 -86.09 -96.25 -40.90
C ARG A 286 -87.27 -95.75 -41.74
N LEU A 287 -87.03 -94.89 -42.72
CA LEU A 287 -88.05 -94.39 -43.63
C LEU A 287 -88.64 -95.51 -44.51
N GLU A 288 -87.77 -96.42 -44.99
CA GLU A 288 -88.16 -97.56 -45.82
C GLU A 288 -89.06 -98.55 -45.05
N GLU A 289 -88.74 -98.82 -43.78
CA GLU A 289 -89.54 -99.67 -42.89
C GLU A 289 -90.97 -99.13 -42.71
N LEU A 290 -91.10 -97.84 -42.43
CA LEU A 290 -92.39 -97.18 -42.22
C LEU A 290 -93.23 -97.17 -43.51
N ARG A 291 -92.59 -96.99 -44.66
CA ARG A 291 -93.27 -97.03 -45.97
C ARG A 291 -93.89 -98.40 -46.26
N ASN A 292 -93.15 -99.47 -46.01
CA ASN A 292 -93.66 -100.83 -46.20
C ASN A 292 -94.87 -101.11 -45.30
N SER A 293 -94.84 -100.64 -44.05
CA SER A 293 -95.96 -100.80 -43.12
C SER A 293 -97.21 -99.99 -43.55
N TYR A 294 -97.02 -98.84 -44.19
CA TYR A 294 -98.11 -98.03 -44.74
C TYR A 294 -98.84 -98.75 -45.89
N ASP A 295 -98.09 -99.26 -46.85
CA ASP A 295 -98.63 -99.90 -48.06
C ASP A 295 -99.46 -101.15 -47.69
N GLU A 296 -99.00 -101.95 -46.72
CA GLU A 296 -99.70 -103.15 -46.25
C GLU A 296 -101.04 -102.83 -45.56
N LEU A 297 -101.07 -101.81 -44.69
CA LEU A 297 -102.30 -101.39 -44.00
C LEU A 297 -103.30 -100.74 -44.95
N SER A 298 -102.82 -99.94 -45.91
CA SER A 298 -103.67 -99.29 -46.92
C SER A 298 -104.43 -100.31 -47.78
N HIS A 299 -103.73 -101.35 -48.27
CA HIS A 299 -104.35 -102.41 -49.08
C HIS A 299 -105.45 -103.17 -48.31
N ARG A 300 -105.30 -103.35 -46.99
CA ARG A 300 -106.33 -104.03 -46.17
C ARG A 300 -107.61 -103.22 -46.05
N VAL A 301 -107.52 -101.89 -45.98
CA VAL A 301 -108.68 -101.00 -45.79
C VAL A 301 -109.59 -100.95 -47.03
N GLU A 302 -109.05 -101.11 -48.25
CA GLU A 302 -109.86 -101.12 -49.48
C GLU A 302 -110.92 -102.23 -49.53
N LEU A 303 -110.71 -103.33 -48.81
CA LEU A 303 -111.64 -104.47 -48.76
C LEU A 303 -112.91 -104.19 -47.96
N LEU A 304 -112.91 -103.15 -47.11
CA LEU A 304 -114.01 -102.83 -46.20
C LEU A 304 -115.32 -102.56 -46.95
N GLY A 305 -115.28 -101.73 -48.00
CA GLY A 305 -116.48 -101.30 -48.73
C GLY A 305 -117.21 -102.44 -49.46
N ARG A 306 -116.48 -103.44 -49.96
CA ARG A 306 -117.10 -104.59 -50.67
C ARG A 306 -117.86 -105.51 -49.71
N ILE A 307 -117.34 -105.71 -48.50
CA ILE A 307 -117.94 -106.59 -47.49
C ILE A 307 -119.21 -105.96 -46.89
N GLU A 308 -119.23 -104.63 -46.75
CA GLU A 308 -120.43 -103.90 -46.31
C GLU A 308 -121.59 -104.05 -47.29
N GLU A 309 -121.35 -103.93 -48.60
CA GLU A 309 -122.38 -104.13 -49.62
C GLU A 309 -122.91 -105.58 -49.67
N GLU A 310 -122.03 -106.57 -49.46
CA GLU A 310 -122.41 -107.98 -49.45
C GLU A 310 -123.34 -108.30 -48.26
N ARG A 311 -123.06 -107.74 -47.08
CA ARG A 311 -123.91 -107.89 -45.89
C ARG A 311 -125.34 -107.43 -46.14
N VAL A 312 -125.50 -106.26 -46.76
CA VAL A 312 -126.82 -105.68 -47.04
C VAL A 312 -127.62 -106.57 -48.00
N ARG A 313 -127.00 -107.10 -49.05
CA ARG A 313 -127.66 -108.00 -50.00
C ARG A 313 -128.15 -109.30 -49.38
N ILE A 314 -127.38 -109.87 -48.46
CA ILE A 314 -127.73 -111.13 -47.79
C ILE A 314 -128.93 -110.92 -46.84
N LEU A 315 -128.99 -109.79 -46.13
CA LEU A 315 -130.12 -109.45 -45.24
C LEU A 315 -131.46 -109.34 -46.00
N ASP A 316 -131.47 -108.71 -47.17
CA ASP A 316 -132.67 -108.59 -48.01
C ASP A 316 -133.17 -109.97 -48.51
N SER A 317 -132.23 -110.88 -48.79
CA SER A 317 -132.53 -112.25 -49.23
C SER A 317 -133.15 -113.10 -48.13
N ILE A 318 -132.70 -112.92 -46.87
CA ILE A 318 -133.28 -113.59 -45.70
C ILE A 318 -134.76 -113.21 -45.53
N GLU A 319 -135.08 -111.92 -45.63
CA GLU A 319 -136.44 -111.42 -45.38
C GLU A 319 -137.47 -112.01 -46.37
N LYS A 320 -137.09 -112.15 -47.64
CA LYS A 320 -137.95 -112.71 -48.70
C LYS A 320 -138.29 -114.17 -48.45
N ILE A 321 -137.28 -114.99 -48.18
CA ILE A 321 -137.45 -116.45 -47.95
C ILE A 321 -138.27 -116.71 -46.68
N GLN A 322 -138.10 -115.86 -45.65
CA GLN A 322 -138.87 -115.99 -44.42
C GLN A 322 -140.38 -115.80 -44.63
N LYS A 323 -140.78 -114.87 -45.51
CA LYS A 323 -142.19 -114.67 -45.89
C LYS A 323 -142.76 -115.86 -46.67
N GLU A 324 -141.95 -116.48 -47.55
CA GLU A 324 -142.36 -117.68 -48.30
C GLU A 324 -142.64 -118.87 -47.38
N VAL A 325 -141.77 -119.13 -46.39
CA VAL A 325 -141.95 -120.23 -45.42
C VAL A 325 -143.26 -120.09 -44.66
N VAL A 326 -143.58 -118.87 -44.19
CA VAL A 326 -144.83 -118.60 -43.45
C VAL A 326 -146.08 -118.89 -44.30
N SER A 327 -146.05 -118.51 -45.58
CA SER A 327 -147.19 -118.77 -46.49
C SER A 327 -147.42 -120.26 -46.74
N LEU A 328 -146.34 -121.04 -46.91
CA LEU A 328 -146.40 -122.48 -47.12
C LEU A 328 -146.98 -123.22 -45.89
N GLU A 329 -146.66 -122.76 -44.67
CA GLU A 329 -147.20 -123.34 -43.42
C GLU A 329 -148.73 -123.23 -43.31
N GLU A 330 -149.32 -122.15 -43.82
CA GLU A 330 -150.78 -121.93 -43.75
C GLU A 330 -151.53 -122.82 -44.73
N GLN A 331 -151.02 -122.95 -45.97
CA GLN A 331 -151.61 -123.83 -47.00
C GLN A 331 -151.65 -125.29 -46.55
N LEU A 332 -150.56 -125.74 -45.92
CA LEU A 332 -150.42 -127.10 -45.41
C LEU A 332 -151.42 -127.41 -44.30
N ARG A 333 -151.64 -126.46 -43.39
CA ARG A 333 -152.63 -126.57 -42.32
C ARG A 333 -154.05 -126.72 -42.86
N PHE A 334 -154.40 -125.95 -43.89
CA PHE A 334 -155.74 -126.00 -44.49
C PHE A 334 -156.06 -127.40 -45.06
N ILE A 335 -155.17 -127.93 -45.90
CA ILE A 335 -155.36 -129.21 -46.59
C ILE A 335 -155.46 -130.40 -45.61
N THR A 336 -154.62 -130.39 -44.58
CA THR A 336 -154.58 -131.47 -43.58
C THR A 336 -155.89 -131.54 -42.78
N THR A 337 -156.51 -130.40 -42.51
CA THR A 337 -157.76 -130.30 -41.74
C THR A 337 -158.96 -130.80 -42.57
N SER A 338 -159.03 -130.40 -43.85
CA SER A 338 -160.08 -130.85 -44.77
C SER A 338 -160.07 -132.36 -45.01
N SER A 339 -158.88 -132.99 -45.01
CA SER A 339 -158.73 -134.45 -45.11
C SER A 339 -159.38 -135.19 -43.94
N THR A 340 -159.30 -134.64 -42.73
CA THR A 340 -159.78 -135.33 -41.52
C THR A 340 -161.30 -135.31 -41.35
N GLU A 341 -162.00 -134.26 -41.77
CA GLU A 341 -163.46 -134.14 -41.58
C GLU A 341 -164.28 -135.09 -42.46
N LEU A 342 -163.75 -135.50 -43.62
CA LEU A 342 -164.37 -136.48 -44.54
C LEU A 342 -164.63 -137.86 -43.91
N SER A 343 -164.02 -138.17 -42.76
CA SER A 343 -164.11 -139.47 -42.11
C SER A 343 -165.37 -139.70 -41.25
N LYS A 344 -166.19 -138.67 -40.99
CA LYS A 344 -167.24 -138.73 -39.95
C LYS A 344 -168.68 -138.61 -40.45
N SER A 345 -168.92 -138.46 -41.76
CA SER A 345 -170.26 -138.13 -42.30
C SER A 345 -170.65 -138.98 -43.51
N ASP A 346 -171.94 -139.29 -43.61
CA ASP A 346 -172.58 -139.89 -44.79
C ASP A 346 -172.99 -138.84 -45.85
N SER A 347 -172.64 -137.57 -45.60
CA SER A 347 -172.81 -136.44 -46.52
C SER A 347 -171.51 -135.65 -46.68
N CYS A 348 -171.25 -135.21 -47.92
CA CYS A 348 -170.05 -134.44 -48.26
C CYS A 348 -169.97 -133.10 -47.47
N PRO A 349 -168.83 -132.75 -46.81
CA PRO A 349 -168.71 -131.54 -45.99
C PRO A 349 -168.61 -130.23 -46.79
N VAL A 350 -168.41 -130.30 -48.11
CA VAL A 350 -168.40 -129.12 -49.00
C VAL A 350 -169.74 -128.95 -49.74
N CYS A 351 -170.48 -130.03 -50.02
CA CYS A 351 -171.68 -129.95 -50.89
C CYS A 351 -172.92 -130.78 -50.49
N GLY A 352 -172.91 -131.55 -49.39
CA GLY A 352 -174.12 -132.13 -48.78
C GLY A 352 -174.74 -133.39 -49.42
N SER A 353 -174.24 -133.91 -50.54
CA SER A 353 -174.78 -135.12 -51.21
C SER A 353 -174.51 -136.41 -50.41
N LYS A 354 -175.44 -137.40 -50.45
CA LYS A 354 -175.24 -138.75 -49.87
C LYS A 354 -174.09 -139.46 -50.60
N LEU A 355 -173.03 -139.77 -49.86
CA LEU A 355 -171.82 -140.36 -50.42
C LEU A 355 -171.86 -141.89 -50.34
N THR A 356 -171.49 -142.54 -51.44
CA THR A 356 -171.09 -143.95 -51.43
C THR A 356 -169.61 -144.07 -51.04
N ASP A 357 -169.25 -145.18 -50.38
CA ASP A 357 -167.91 -145.38 -49.80
C ASP A 357 -166.77 -145.21 -50.81
N THR A 358 -167.00 -145.52 -52.08
CA THR A 358 -166.03 -145.34 -53.18
C THR A 358 -165.63 -143.89 -53.45
N VAL A 359 -166.49 -142.91 -53.15
CA VAL A 359 -166.21 -141.48 -53.42
C VAL A 359 -165.44 -140.83 -52.26
N ARG A 360 -165.63 -141.32 -51.02
CA ARG A 360 -164.99 -140.79 -49.82
C ARG A 360 -163.47 -141.06 -49.79
N ASP A 361 -163.04 -142.26 -50.19
CA ASP A 361 -161.63 -142.65 -50.14
C ASP A 361 -160.78 -141.97 -51.21
N ASN A 362 -161.32 -141.77 -52.42
CA ASN A 362 -160.61 -141.08 -53.49
C ASN A 362 -160.34 -139.60 -53.17
N LEU A 363 -161.28 -138.93 -52.49
CA LEU A 363 -161.11 -137.52 -52.11
C LEU A 363 -160.03 -137.35 -51.03
N ARG A 364 -159.93 -138.29 -50.10
CA ARG A 364 -158.95 -138.24 -49.00
C ARG A 364 -157.52 -138.45 -49.47
N LYS A 365 -157.32 -139.32 -50.46
CA LYS A 365 -155.99 -139.67 -50.98
C LYS A 365 -155.30 -138.47 -51.65
N ARG A 366 -156.04 -137.69 -52.44
CA ARG A 366 -155.52 -136.47 -53.09
C ARG A 366 -155.08 -135.40 -52.10
N LEU A 367 -155.86 -135.18 -51.05
CA LEU A 367 -155.52 -134.16 -50.04
C LEU A 367 -154.25 -134.51 -49.26
N LEU A 368 -153.98 -135.80 -49.01
CA LEU A 368 -152.75 -136.22 -48.33
C LEU A 368 -151.51 -136.03 -49.20
N GLU A 369 -151.58 -136.36 -50.49
CA GLU A 369 -150.48 -136.17 -51.43
C GLU A 369 -150.09 -134.70 -51.60
N GLU A 370 -151.05 -133.78 -51.51
CA GLU A 370 -150.83 -132.34 -51.64
C GLU A 370 -150.19 -131.72 -50.39
N ALA A 371 -150.54 -132.23 -49.19
CA ALA A 371 -149.93 -131.80 -47.93
C ALA A 371 -148.47 -132.25 -47.76
N GLU A 372 -148.07 -133.35 -48.39
CA GLU A 372 -146.70 -133.88 -48.31
C GLU A 372 -145.73 -133.07 -49.19
N LYS A 373 -146.16 -132.71 -50.41
CA LYS A 373 -145.38 -131.82 -51.30
C LYS A 373 -145.11 -130.45 -50.68
N LEU A 374 -146.09 -129.86 -50.01
CA LEU A 374 -145.92 -128.56 -49.34
C LEU A 374 -144.90 -128.63 -48.19
N ARG A 375 -144.72 -129.80 -47.55
CA ARG A 375 -143.79 -129.98 -46.42
C ARG A 375 -142.35 -129.98 -46.88
N GLU A 376 -142.08 -130.66 -48.00
CA GLU A 376 -140.73 -130.72 -48.60
C GLU A 376 -140.22 -129.33 -49.00
N VAL A 377 -141.06 -128.55 -49.69
CA VAL A 377 -140.69 -127.19 -50.14
C VAL A 377 -140.41 -126.25 -48.95
N MET A 378 -141.12 -126.43 -47.84
CA MET A 378 -140.98 -125.61 -46.65
C MET A 378 -139.69 -125.89 -45.87
N GLU A 379 -139.29 -127.17 -45.74
CA GLU A 379 -138.01 -127.55 -45.13
C GLU A 379 -136.82 -127.03 -45.95
N GLU A 380 -136.90 -127.14 -47.27
CA GLU A 380 -135.86 -126.63 -48.18
C GLU A 380 -135.64 -125.11 -47.99
N ARG A 381 -136.72 -124.34 -47.87
CA ARG A 381 -136.67 -122.88 -47.64
C ARG A 381 -136.13 -122.51 -46.26
N ARG A 382 -136.41 -123.30 -45.20
CA ARG A 382 -135.83 -123.08 -43.87
C ARG A 382 -134.32 -123.32 -43.83
N LEU A 383 -133.83 -124.31 -44.58
CA LEU A 383 -132.40 -124.60 -44.66
C LEU A 383 -131.60 -123.42 -45.25
N VAL A 384 -132.12 -122.81 -46.32
CA VAL A 384 -131.50 -121.64 -46.98
C VAL A 384 -131.41 -120.45 -46.02
N LEU A 385 -132.44 -120.22 -45.20
CA LEU A 385 -132.47 -119.11 -44.25
C LEU A 385 -131.34 -119.17 -43.21
N ASN A 386 -130.99 -120.37 -42.73
CA ASN A 386 -129.91 -120.56 -41.76
C ASN A 386 -128.53 -120.29 -42.37
N VAL A 387 -128.29 -120.74 -43.61
CA VAL A 387 -127.03 -120.49 -44.33
C VAL A 387 -126.79 -118.99 -44.53
N LEU A 388 -127.84 -118.24 -44.89
CA LEU A 388 -127.72 -116.80 -45.09
C LEU A 388 -127.43 -116.05 -43.78
N LYS A 389 -128.02 -116.46 -42.64
CA LYS A 389 -127.77 -115.84 -41.33
C LYS A 389 -126.31 -115.98 -40.86
N GLU A 390 -125.68 -117.13 -41.10
CA GLU A 390 -124.26 -117.31 -40.76
C GLU A 390 -123.33 -116.44 -41.62
N ARG A 391 -123.63 -116.27 -42.91
CA ARG A 391 -122.82 -115.37 -43.77
C ARG A 391 -122.86 -113.90 -43.32
N VAL A 392 -123.96 -113.44 -42.74
CA VAL A 392 -124.04 -112.07 -42.19
C VAL A 392 -123.08 -111.89 -41.02
N ARG A 393 -123.03 -112.85 -40.08
CA ARG A 393 -122.10 -112.80 -38.93
C ARG A 393 -120.64 -112.74 -39.36
N GLU A 394 -120.28 -113.51 -40.39
CA GLU A 394 -118.92 -113.50 -40.93
C GLU A 394 -118.54 -112.13 -41.54
N CYS A 395 -119.48 -111.48 -42.23
CA CYS A 395 -119.27 -110.14 -42.78
C CYS A 395 -119.05 -109.09 -41.67
N GLU A 396 -119.82 -109.13 -40.58
CA GLU A 396 -119.70 -108.18 -39.47
C GLU A 396 -118.36 -108.29 -38.73
N ALA A 397 -117.87 -109.52 -38.51
CA ALA A 397 -116.56 -109.75 -37.91
C ALA A 397 -115.42 -109.16 -38.76
N ARG A 398 -115.49 -109.32 -40.08
CA ARG A 398 -114.46 -108.81 -41.01
C ARG A 398 -114.45 -107.27 -41.09
N ILE A 399 -115.62 -106.63 -41.08
CA ILE A 399 -115.73 -105.16 -41.08
C ILE A 399 -115.04 -104.57 -39.86
N THR A 400 -115.27 -105.15 -38.67
CA THR A 400 -114.71 -104.64 -37.41
C THR A 400 -113.17 -104.64 -37.40
N ALA A 401 -112.55 -105.73 -37.89
CA ALA A 401 -111.10 -105.86 -37.95
C ALA A 401 -110.44 -104.87 -38.94
N LEU A 402 -111.10 -104.58 -40.05
CA LEU A 402 -110.58 -103.67 -41.08
C LEU A 402 -110.71 -102.19 -40.67
N THR A 403 -111.72 -101.83 -39.88
CA THR A 403 -111.87 -100.46 -39.33
C THR A 403 -110.74 -100.11 -38.35
N GLN A 404 -110.27 -101.06 -37.55
CA GLN A 404 -109.11 -100.85 -36.67
C GLN A 404 -107.81 -100.61 -37.46
N ALA A 405 -107.60 -101.34 -38.56
CA ALA A 405 -106.44 -101.14 -39.43
C ALA A 405 -106.39 -99.73 -40.04
N LYS A 406 -107.56 -99.14 -40.39
CA LYS A 406 -107.68 -97.76 -40.90
C LYS A 406 -107.19 -96.71 -39.90
N GLY A 407 -107.35 -96.94 -38.60
CA GLY A 407 -106.90 -96.01 -37.55
C GLY A 407 -105.38 -95.90 -37.39
N ALA A 408 -104.62 -96.91 -37.84
CA ALA A 408 -103.17 -96.98 -37.66
C ALA A 408 -102.35 -96.27 -38.76
N ILE A 409 -102.99 -95.78 -39.83
CA ILE A 409 -102.30 -95.20 -40.99
C ILE A 409 -101.73 -93.80 -40.69
N LYS A 410 -102.51 -92.94 -40.01
CA LYS A 410 -102.15 -91.53 -39.79
C LYS A 410 -100.86 -91.30 -38.96
N PRO A 411 -100.58 -92.05 -37.87
CA PRO A 411 -99.34 -91.90 -37.11
C PRO A 411 -98.08 -92.26 -37.93
N ILE A 412 -98.19 -93.22 -38.85
CA ILE A 412 -97.08 -93.65 -39.72
C ILE A 412 -96.73 -92.53 -40.70
N GLU A 413 -97.72 -91.86 -41.30
CA GLU A 413 -97.51 -90.71 -42.19
C GLU A 413 -96.78 -89.55 -41.49
N GLU A 414 -97.16 -89.23 -40.26
CA GLU A 414 -96.52 -88.15 -39.47
C GLU A 414 -95.05 -88.45 -39.12
N GLU A 415 -94.71 -89.71 -38.84
CA GLU A 415 -93.33 -90.12 -38.54
C GLU A 415 -92.45 -90.12 -39.79
N MET A 416 -92.98 -90.55 -40.94
CA MET A 416 -92.27 -90.50 -42.22
C MET A 416 -91.90 -89.07 -42.62
N GLU A 417 -92.79 -88.09 -42.40
CA GLU A 417 -92.52 -86.69 -42.76
C GLU A 417 -91.46 -86.04 -41.84
N ARG A 418 -91.45 -86.37 -40.54
CA ARG A 418 -90.40 -85.91 -39.62
C ARG A 418 -89.01 -86.37 -40.07
N ILE A 419 -88.86 -87.64 -40.43
CA ILE A 419 -87.59 -88.22 -40.87
C ILE A 419 -87.11 -87.58 -42.19
N ARG A 420 -88.02 -87.23 -43.11
CA ARG A 420 -87.64 -86.52 -44.36
C ARG A 420 -87.05 -85.14 -44.10
N VAL A 421 -87.66 -84.36 -43.20
CA VAL A 421 -87.16 -83.03 -42.82
C VAL A 421 -85.77 -83.13 -42.19
N GLU A 422 -85.54 -84.10 -41.33
CA GLU A 422 -84.24 -84.33 -40.69
C GLU A 422 -83.16 -84.72 -41.70
N LEU A 423 -83.48 -85.58 -42.68
CA LEU A 423 -82.57 -85.93 -43.79
C LEU A 423 -82.15 -84.73 -44.64
N SER A 424 -83.07 -83.78 -44.91
CA SER A 424 -82.78 -82.57 -45.71
C SER A 424 -81.79 -81.59 -45.05
N ARG A 425 -81.59 -81.68 -43.72
CA ARG A 425 -80.74 -80.76 -42.96
C ARG A 425 -79.31 -81.28 -42.75
N LEU A 426 -79.06 -82.54 -43.12
CA LEU A 426 -77.75 -83.17 -42.91
C LEU A 426 -76.81 -82.90 -44.08
N PRO A 427 -75.61 -82.32 -43.85
CA PRO A 427 -74.62 -82.10 -44.89
C PRO A 427 -74.00 -83.45 -45.29
N THR A 428 -74.57 -84.08 -46.31
CA THR A 428 -74.22 -85.44 -46.76
C THR A 428 -73.68 -85.45 -48.19
N ASP A 429 -72.78 -84.50 -48.50
CA ASP A 429 -72.04 -84.47 -49.76
C ASP A 429 -70.84 -85.44 -49.69
N GLU A 430 -70.99 -86.58 -50.38
CA GLU A 430 -69.95 -87.61 -50.47
C GLU A 430 -68.71 -87.18 -51.24
N GLU A 431 -68.87 -86.30 -52.22
CA GLU A 431 -67.78 -85.82 -53.06
C GLU A 431 -66.92 -84.81 -52.29
N GLU A 432 -67.56 -83.92 -51.53
CA GLU A 432 -66.89 -82.94 -50.67
C GLU A 432 -66.15 -83.62 -49.51
N TYR A 433 -66.76 -84.62 -48.84
CA TYR A 433 -66.10 -85.40 -47.78
C TYR A 433 -64.84 -86.13 -48.32
N SER A 434 -64.92 -86.72 -49.51
CA SER A 434 -63.79 -87.39 -50.14
C SER A 434 -62.63 -86.43 -50.44
N LYS A 435 -62.94 -85.23 -50.96
CA LYS A 435 -61.95 -84.17 -51.22
C LYS A 435 -61.28 -83.70 -49.93
N VAL A 436 -62.03 -83.45 -48.86
CA VAL A 436 -61.50 -83.04 -47.56
C VAL A 436 -60.61 -84.14 -46.97
N LYS A 437 -61.03 -85.41 -47.06
CA LYS A 437 -60.26 -86.56 -46.56
C LYS A 437 -58.95 -86.80 -47.31
N GLN A 438 -58.95 -86.67 -48.64
CA GLN A 438 -57.72 -86.74 -49.44
C GLN A 438 -56.75 -85.61 -49.10
N ARG A 439 -57.26 -84.38 -48.95
CA ARG A 439 -56.43 -83.23 -48.57
C ARG A 439 -55.84 -83.41 -47.18
N LEU A 440 -56.63 -83.91 -46.22
CA LEU A 440 -56.16 -84.23 -44.87
C LEU A 440 -55.02 -85.27 -44.89
N LEU A 441 -55.16 -86.34 -45.65
CA LEU A 441 -54.12 -87.39 -45.80
C LEU A 441 -52.84 -86.85 -46.45
N SER A 442 -52.97 -86.01 -47.48
CA SER A 442 -51.81 -85.39 -48.13
C SER A 442 -51.03 -84.48 -47.16
N MET A 443 -51.74 -83.66 -46.39
CA MET A 443 -51.12 -82.79 -45.38
C MET A 443 -50.54 -83.58 -44.20
N GLU A 444 -51.18 -84.68 -43.79
CA GLU A 444 -50.64 -85.56 -42.75
C GLU A 444 -49.31 -86.19 -43.19
N SER A 445 -49.20 -86.61 -44.46
CA SER A 445 -47.96 -87.12 -45.03
C SER A 445 -46.87 -86.06 -45.10
N GLU A 446 -47.19 -84.84 -45.54
CA GLU A 446 -46.27 -83.71 -45.57
C GLU A 446 -45.75 -83.38 -44.17
N LEU A 447 -46.64 -83.19 -43.20
CA LEU A 447 -46.27 -82.85 -41.82
C LEU A 447 -45.46 -83.97 -41.16
N ARG A 448 -45.80 -85.24 -41.40
CA ARG A 448 -45.05 -86.40 -40.87
C ARG A 448 -43.64 -86.48 -41.47
N SER A 449 -43.48 -86.14 -42.76
CA SER A 449 -42.16 -86.12 -43.40
C SER A 449 -41.22 -85.04 -42.84
N ILE A 450 -41.79 -83.93 -42.35
CA ILE A 450 -41.02 -82.80 -41.82
C ILE A 450 -40.77 -82.94 -40.31
N LEU A 451 -41.76 -83.40 -39.54
CA LEU A 451 -41.69 -83.43 -38.06
C LEU A 451 -41.18 -84.75 -37.47
N GLY A 452 -41.13 -85.84 -38.26
CA GLY A 452 -40.50 -87.11 -37.89
C GLY A 452 -41.17 -87.94 -36.76
N PHE A 453 -42.03 -87.33 -35.92
CA PHE A 453 -42.72 -87.99 -34.80
C PHE A 453 -44.15 -87.47 -34.58
N THR A 454 -44.92 -88.16 -33.73
CA THR A 454 -46.31 -87.86 -33.38
C THR A 454 -46.48 -86.44 -32.82
N TYR A 455 -47.26 -85.66 -33.56
CA TYR A 455 -47.88 -84.38 -33.24
C TYR A 455 -48.13 -84.16 -31.72
N SER A 456 -47.40 -83.24 -31.07
CA SER A 456 -47.58 -82.89 -29.64
C SER A 456 -48.53 -81.71 -29.39
N GLY A 457 -49.12 -81.13 -30.44
CA GLY A 457 -50.11 -80.04 -30.36
C GLY A 457 -49.56 -78.65 -30.68
N LEU A 458 -50.43 -77.74 -31.11
CA LEU A 458 -50.08 -76.36 -31.50
C LEU A 458 -49.45 -75.56 -30.34
N ASP A 459 -49.92 -75.74 -29.10
CA ASP A 459 -49.50 -74.93 -27.95
C ASP A 459 -48.02 -75.11 -27.58
N GLU A 460 -47.51 -76.34 -27.61
CA GLU A 460 -46.12 -76.63 -27.27
C GLU A 460 -45.15 -76.09 -28.35
N PHE A 461 -45.59 -76.13 -29.61
CA PHE A 461 -44.84 -75.58 -30.73
C PHE A 461 -44.78 -74.04 -30.66
N ASN A 462 -45.90 -73.39 -30.32
CA ASN A 462 -45.96 -71.94 -30.20
C ASN A 462 -45.07 -71.42 -29.04
N LYS A 463 -45.04 -72.11 -27.89
CA LYS A 463 -44.15 -71.78 -26.76
C LYS A 463 -42.67 -71.77 -27.16
N LYS A 464 -42.22 -72.81 -27.86
CA LYS A 464 -40.84 -72.91 -28.37
C LYS A 464 -40.52 -71.79 -29.37
N LEU A 465 -41.49 -71.39 -30.18
CA LEU A 465 -41.34 -70.32 -31.16
C LEU A 465 -41.22 -68.93 -30.47
N ASP A 466 -41.99 -68.69 -29.41
CA ASP A 466 -41.90 -67.46 -28.62
C ASP A 466 -40.60 -67.35 -27.80
N GLU A 467 -40.08 -68.46 -27.27
CA GLU A 467 -38.75 -68.49 -26.63
C GLU A 467 -37.65 -68.04 -27.61
N LEU A 468 -37.65 -68.57 -28.83
CA LEU A 468 -36.68 -68.19 -29.87
C LEU A 468 -36.85 -66.71 -30.28
N ARG A 469 -38.08 -66.20 -30.36
CA ARG A 469 -38.34 -64.77 -30.63
C ARG A 469 -37.80 -63.86 -29.51
N SER A 470 -37.91 -64.28 -28.25
CA SER A 470 -37.37 -63.54 -27.11
C SER A 470 -35.83 -63.45 -27.18
N ILE A 471 -35.17 -64.58 -27.45
CA ILE A 471 -33.71 -64.62 -27.63
C ILE A 471 -33.30 -63.73 -28.82
N TYR A 472 -34.05 -63.79 -29.93
CA TYR A 472 -33.79 -62.95 -31.10
C TYR A 472 -33.85 -61.45 -30.75
N ARG A 473 -34.88 -61.01 -30.02
CA ARG A 473 -35.01 -59.60 -29.60
C ARG A 473 -33.83 -59.18 -28.72
N SER A 474 -33.42 -60.02 -27.76
CA SER A 474 -32.27 -59.72 -26.90
C SER A 474 -30.98 -59.53 -27.71
N ILE A 475 -30.69 -60.43 -28.66
CA ILE A 475 -29.49 -60.34 -29.50
C ILE A 475 -29.58 -59.13 -30.44
N ASP A 476 -30.74 -58.85 -31.01
CA ASP A 476 -30.94 -57.70 -31.90
C ASP A 476 -30.79 -56.35 -31.16
N ASP A 477 -31.25 -56.26 -29.91
CA ASP A 477 -31.04 -55.08 -29.07
C ASP A 477 -29.57 -54.91 -28.65
N GLU A 478 -28.85 -56.00 -28.38
CA GLU A 478 -27.41 -55.95 -28.09
C GLU A 478 -26.62 -55.51 -29.34
N ILE A 479 -26.99 -55.99 -30.53
CA ILE A 479 -26.41 -55.55 -31.81
C ILE A 479 -26.64 -54.06 -32.04
N LYS A 480 -27.87 -53.56 -31.84
CA LYS A 480 -28.17 -52.11 -31.98
C LYS A 480 -27.35 -51.24 -31.03
N LYS A 481 -27.15 -51.69 -29.78
CA LYS A 481 -26.30 -50.99 -28.80
C LYS A 481 -24.84 -50.94 -29.25
N LEU A 482 -24.33 -52.04 -29.80
CA LEU A 482 -22.99 -52.08 -30.37
C LEU A 482 -22.87 -51.17 -31.61
N GLU A 483 -23.84 -51.19 -32.53
CA GLU A 483 -23.80 -50.32 -33.73
C GLU A 483 -23.77 -48.83 -33.35
N TYR A 484 -24.49 -48.44 -32.30
CA TYR A 484 -24.40 -47.10 -31.74
C TYR A 484 -23.02 -46.81 -31.12
N SER A 485 -22.40 -47.78 -30.43
CA SER A 485 -21.07 -47.58 -29.85
C SER A 485 -19.97 -47.38 -30.90
N GLN A 486 -20.15 -47.88 -32.13
CA GLN A 486 -19.22 -47.63 -33.23
C GLN A 486 -19.18 -46.14 -33.63
N MET A 487 -20.32 -45.46 -33.65
CA MET A 487 -20.36 -44.01 -33.89
C MET A 487 -19.64 -43.24 -32.79
N VAL A 488 -19.86 -43.64 -31.53
CA VAL A 488 -19.19 -43.05 -30.36
C VAL A 488 -17.68 -43.24 -30.41
N VAL A 489 -17.17 -44.39 -30.86
CA VAL A 489 -15.72 -44.60 -31.03
C VAL A 489 -15.11 -43.62 -32.03
N LYS A 490 -15.80 -43.34 -33.14
CA LYS A 490 -15.34 -42.36 -34.12
C LYS A 490 -15.29 -40.94 -33.54
N ASP A 491 -16.33 -40.53 -32.82
CA ASP A 491 -16.36 -39.21 -32.16
C ASP A 491 -15.24 -39.08 -31.11
N LEU A 492 -14.97 -40.16 -30.37
CA LEU A 492 -13.84 -40.24 -29.42
C LEU A 492 -12.48 -40.14 -30.13
N ASP A 493 -12.31 -40.79 -31.28
CA ASP A 493 -11.08 -40.70 -32.08
C ASP A 493 -10.81 -39.26 -32.55
N ASP A 494 -11.84 -38.56 -33.03
CA ASP A 494 -11.73 -37.16 -33.44
C ASP A 494 -11.40 -36.24 -32.24
N GLU A 495 -11.96 -36.49 -31.06
CA GLU A 495 -11.65 -35.73 -29.84
C GLU A 495 -10.23 -36.01 -29.32
N ILE A 496 -9.79 -37.27 -29.34
CA ILE A 496 -8.42 -37.68 -29.01
C ILE A 496 -7.42 -36.96 -29.91
N ALA A 497 -7.62 -36.98 -31.23
CA ALA A 497 -6.72 -36.33 -32.18
C ALA A 497 -6.62 -34.81 -31.96
N ARG A 498 -7.73 -34.15 -31.63
CA ARG A 498 -7.74 -32.71 -31.29
C ARG A 498 -6.90 -32.41 -30.05
N ILE A 499 -7.02 -33.23 -29.00
CA ILE A 499 -6.25 -33.05 -27.76
C ILE A 499 -4.77 -33.41 -27.96
N GLU A 500 -4.45 -34.42 -28.75
CA GLU A 500 -3.06 -34.76 -29.09
C GLU A 500 -2.36 -33.62 -29.84
N HIS A 501 -3.07 -32.94 -30.74
CA HIS A 501 -2.54 -31.77 -31.43
C HIS A 501 -2.23 -30.61 -30.45
N THR A 502 -3.08 -30.35 -29.45
CA THR A 502 -2.80 -29.29 -28.46
C THR A 502 -1.64 -29.65 -27.53
N LEU A 503 -1.42 -30.94 -27.29
CA LEU A 503 -0.34 -31.45 -26.45
C LEU A 503 1.04 -31.48 -27.15
N ALA A 504 1.11 -31.27 -28.47
CA ALA A 504 2.36 -31.31 -29.23
C ALA A 504 3.44 -30.35 -28.68
N ASP A 505 3.02 -29.24 -28.06
CA ASP A 505 3.91 -28.21 -27.53
C ASP A 505 4.24 -28.36 -26.03
N ILE A 506 3.71 -29.37 -25.33
CA ILE A 506 3.87 -29.49 -23.86
C ILE A 506 5.34 -29.52 -23.42
N GLY A 507 6.20 -30.25 -24.14
CA GLY A 507 7.63 -30.33 -23.85
C GLY A 507 8.39 -29.02 -24.13
N ARG A 508 7.90 -28.20 -25.08
CA ARG A 508 8.47 -26.87 -25.34
C ARG A 508 8.16 -25.91 -24.19
N ILE A 509 6.91 -25.93 -23.71
CA ILE A 509 6.48 -25.11 -22.57
C ILE A 509 7.22 -25.53 -21.30
N GLU A 510 7.36 -26.83 -21.04
CA GLU A 510 8.09 -27.35 -19.88
C GLU A 510 9.55 -26.87 -19.86
N LYS A 511 10.23 -26.94 -21.01
CA LYS A 511 11.60 -26.43 -21.15
C LYS A 511 11.69 -24.92 -20.90
N ALA A 512 10.80 -24.13 -21.49
CA ALA A 512 10.75 -22.69 -21.28
C ALA A 512 10.52 -22.33 -19.80
N LEU A 513 9.67 -23.08 -19.10
CA LEU A 513 9.38 -22.91 -17.68
C LEU A 513 10.64 -23.12 -16.82
N ASN A 514 11.41 -24.18 -17.10
CA ASN A 514 12.67 -24.45 -16.41
C ASN A 514 13.74 -23.39 -16.71
N ASP A 515 13.86 -22.94 -17.96
CA ASP A 515 14.81 -21.89 -18.36
C ASP A 515 14.51 -20.55 -17.67
N VAL A 516 13.22 -20.16 -17.59
CA VAL A 516 12.79 -18.94 -16.88
C VAL A 516 13.05 -19.06 -15.38
N LYS A 517 12.77 -20.22 -14.76
CA LYS A 517 13.09 -20.47 -13.34
C LYS A 517 14.58 -20.29 -13.06
N ALA A 518 15.45 -20.87 -13.90
CA ALA A 518 16.89 -20.74 -13.75
C ALA A 518 17.36 -19.27 -13.89
N LYS A 519 16.81 -18.53 -14.85
CA LYS A 519 17.10 -17.09 -15.02
C LYS A 519 16.69 -16.27 -13.80
N ILE A 520 15.48 -16.48 -13.26
CA ILE A 520 15.01 -15.79 -12.05
C ILE A 520 15.97 -16.05 -10.89
N SER A 521 16.33 -17.31 -10.61
CA SER A 521 17.27 -17.64 -9.53
C SER A 521 18.64 -16.98 -9.70
N SER A 522 19.15 -16.91 -10.93
CA SER A 522 20.42 -16.22 -11.21
C SER A 522 20.35 -14.71 -10.92
N ILE A 523 19.25 -14.06 -11.30
CA ILE A 523 19.03 -12.62 -11.05
C ILE A 523 18.87 -12.34 -9.56
N GLU A 524 18.14 -13.20 -8.83
CA GLU A 524 17.99 -13.08 -7.38
C GLU A 524 19.32 -13.17 -6.64
N TYR A 525 20.22 -14.05 -7.07
CA TYR A 525 21.57 -14.13 -6.53
C TYR A 525 22.36 -12.83 -6.78
N THR A 526 22.33 -12.31 -8.01
CA THR A 526 23.02 -11.05 -8.34
C THR A 526 22.44 -9.85 -7.61
N LEU A 527 21.11 -9.76 -7.47
CA LEU A 527 20.46 -8.68 -6.72
C LEU A 527 20.90 -8.70 -5.26
N LYS A 528 20.95 -9.88 -4.63
CA LYS A 528 21.42 -10.03 -3.25
C LYS A 528 22.86 -9.54 -3.05
N ASP A 529 23.75 -9.84 -4.00
CA ASP A 529 25.14 -9.37 -3.94
C ASP A 529 25.24 -7.84 -4.14
N LEU A 530 24.53 -7.30 -5.12
CA LEU A 530 24.48 -5.85 -5.37
C LEU A 530 23.92 -5.08 -4.16
N THR A 531 22.84 -5.56 -3.54
CA THR A 531 22.27 -4.94 -2.33
C THR A 531 23.29 -4.93 -1.19
N LYS A 532 24.06 -6.02 -1.01
CA LYS A 532 25.11 -6.08 0.00
C LYS A 532 26.22 -5.05 -0.27
N GLN A 533 26.70 -4.95 -1.51
CA GLN A 533 27.71 -3.96 -1.90
C GLN A 533 27.21 -2.52 -1.68
N ARG A 534 25.94 -2.28 -2.00
CA ARG A 534 25.26 -0.99 -1.81
C ARG A 534 25.19 -0.60 -0.34
N ASP A 535 24.81 -1.53 0.55
CA ASP A 535 24.75 -1.27 1.98
C ASP A 535 26.13 -1.03 2.61
N GLU A 536 27.17 -1.73 2.14
CA GLU A 536 28.55 -1.49 2.55
C GLU A 536 29.05 -0.09 2.13
N LEU A 537 28.73 0.36 0.91
CA LEU A 537 29.06 1.69 0.43
C LEU A 537 28.26 2.79 1.13
N ALA A 538 26.98 2.56 1.42
CA ALA A 538 26.13 3.48 2.18
C ALA A 538 26.69 3.71 3.59
N SER A 539 27.11 2.62 4.27
CA SER A 539 27.76 2.70 5.58
C SER A 539 29.08 3.49 5.53
N LYS A 540 29.88 3.29 4.48
CA LYS A 540 31.11 4.09 4.25
C LYS A 540 30.79 5.56 4.03
N LEU A 541 29.80 5.87 3.20
CA LEU A 541 29.38 7.25 2.92
C LEU A 541 28.96 7.98 4.20
N GLU A 542 28.19 7.33 5.08
CA GLU A 542 27.78 7.89 6.36
C GLU A 542 28.97 8.22 7.26
N SER A 543 29.98 7.33 7.32
CA SER A 543 31.23 7.59 8.04
C SER A 543 31.98 8.82 7.49
N TYR A 544 32.08 8.97 6.17
CA TYR A 544 32.73 10.13 5.56
C TYR A 544 31.94 11.43 5.79
N ILE A 545 30.60 11.38 5.78
CA ILE A 545 29.75 12.53 6.10
C ILE A 545 29.99 12.97 7.56
N GLY A 546 30.02 12.03 8.51
CA GLY A 546 30.33 12.33 9.91
C GLY A 546 31.71 12.99 10.08
N ARG A 547 32.73 12.45 9.40
CA ARG A 547 34.08 13.05 9.40
C ARG A 547 34.11 14.46 8.79
N TYR A 548 33.34 14.71 7.73
CA TYR A 548 33.23 16.02 7.11
C TYR A 548 32.64 17.05 8.09
N GLU A 549 31.60 16.67 8.83
CA GLU A 549 30.98 17.54 9.84
C GLU A 549 31.93 17.86 11.00
N GLU A 550 32.67 16.86 11.49
CA GLU A 550 33.69 17.05 12.52
C GLU A 550 34.77 18.04 12.08
N LEU A 551 35.33 17.84 10.88
CA LEU A 551 36.34 18.74 10.31
C LEU A 551 35.79 20.15 10.08
N ARG A 552 34.52 20.29 9.68
CA ARG A 552 33.86 21.58 9.48
C ARG A 552 33.70 22.35 10.78
N LEU A 553 33.33 21.67 11.87
CA LEU A 553 33.27 22.29 13.21
C LEU A 553 34.66 22.72 13.66
N ARG A 554 35.65 21.85 13.53
CA ARG A 554 37.04 22.15 13.89
C ARG A 554 37.61 23.33 13.07
N LYS A 555 37.26 23.43 11.78
CA LYS A 555 37.62 24.60 10.95
C LYS A 555 37.10 25.89 11.58
N LYS A 556 35.82 25.92 11.96
CA LYS A 556 35.19 27.09 12.57
C LYS A 556 35.89 27.51 13.86
N ASP A 557 36.21 26.56 14.75
CA ASP A 557 36.90 26.85 16.01
C ASP A 557 38.29 27.47 15.78
N VAL A 558 39.01 27.00 14.75
CA VAL A 558 40.31 27.55 14.36
C VAL A 558 40.16 28.95 13.74
N GLU A 559 39.15 29.19 12.90
CA GLU A 559 38.85 30.51 12.34
C GLU A 559 38.51 31.53 13.45
N ASP A 560 37.71 31.14 14.43
CA ASP A 560 37.36 31.97 15.59
C ASP A 560 38.62 32.30 16.42
N SER A 561 39.49 31.30 16.63
CA SER A 561 40.79 31.49 17.31
C SER A 561 41.73 32.42 16.54
N ILE A 562 41.75 32.35 15.21
CA ILE A 562 42.52 33.24 14.34
C ILE A 562 42.00 34.69 14.45
N SER A 563 40.68 34.87 14.42
CA SER A 563 40.02 36.17 14.59
C SER A 563 40.37 36.81 15.94
N GLU A 564 40.37 36.02 17.01
CA GLU A 564 40.79 36.47 18.34
C GLU A 564 42.27 36.90 18.36
N CYS A 565 43.17 36.08 17.79
CA CYS A 565 44.58 36.43 17.68
C CYS A 565 44.82 37.74 16.90
N MET A 566 44.07 37.97 15.81
CA MET A 566 44.18 39.21 15.04
C MET A 566 43.80 40.45 15.86
N LYS A 567 42.75 40.38 16.70
CA LYS A 567 42.39 41.49 17.61
C LYS A 567 43.51 41.81 18.60
N TYR A 568 44.18 40.79 19.14
CA TYR A 568 45.31 40.99 20.05
C TYR A 568 46.54 41.60 19.36
N LEU A 569 46.76 41.30 18.07
CA LEU A 569 47.84 41.93 17.28
C LEU A 569 47.56 43.39 16.93
N GLU A 570 46.31 43.74 16.64
CA GLU A 570 45.91 45.14 16.46
C GLU A 570 46.13 45.94 17.74
N GLU A 571 45.75 45.37 18.89
CA GLU A 571 46.00 45.96 20.21
C GLU A 571 47.50 46.13 20.47
N ALA A 572 48.32 45.13 20.15
CA ALA A 572 49.77 45.24 20.27
C ALA A 572 50.34 46.38 19.41
N SER A 573 49.90 46.51 18.16
CA SER A 573 50.33 47.60 17.27
C SER A 573 49.96 48.98 17.82
N ARG A 574 48.79 49.11 18.44
CA ARG A 574 48.36 50.34 19.12
C ARG A 574 49.27 50.67 20.31
N LEU A 575 49.55 49.70 21.17
CA LEU A 575 50.43 49.87 22.33
C LEU A 575 51.89 50.14 21.92
N GLU A 576 52.38 49.59 20.81
CA GLU A 576 53.73 49.90 20.29
C GLU A 576 53.85 51.37 19.85
N LYS A 577 52.81 51.94 19.22
CA LYS A 577 52.77 53.38 18.91
C LYS A 577 52.76 54.21 20.19
N GLU A 578 51.92 53.86 21.17
CA GLU A 578 51.89 54.56 22.45
C GLU A 578 53.23 54.49 23.20
N LEU A 579 53.89 53.33 23.18
CA LEU A 579 55.20 53.14 23.78
C LEU A 579 56.24 54.06 23.15
N LYS A 580 56.25 54.17 21.81
CA LYS A 580 57.17 55.04 21.08
C LYS A 580 57.00 56.51 21.50
N ASP A 581 55.76 56.98 21.56
CA ASP A 581 55.45 58.37 21.94
C ASP A 581 55.79 58.65 23.41
N THR A 582 55.47 57.71 24.30
CA THR A 582 55.76 57.79 25.73
C THR A 582 57.27 57.77 25.98
N LEU A 583 58.02 56.93 25.27
CA LEU A 583 59.48 56.88 25.35
C LEU A 583 60.12 58.17 24.86
N HIS A 584 59.58 58.77 23.80
CA HIS A 584 60.04 60.09 23.34
C HIS A 584 59.84 61.15 24.43
N LYS A 585 58.66 61.23 25.03
CA LYS A 585 58.37 62.16 26.15
C LYS A 585 59.29 61.91 27.34
N TYR A 586 59.47 60.65 27.75
CA TYR A 586 60.42 60.28 28.80
C TYR A 586 61.83 60.82 28.51
N ASN A 587 62.34 60.62 27.28
CA ASN A 587 63.67 61.08 26.90
C ASN A 587 63.80 62.61 26.92
N VAL A 588 62.77 63.34 26.49
CA VAL A 588 62.74 64.81 26.56
C VAL A 588 62.85 65.28 28.01
N TYR A 589 61.98 64.79 28.90
CA TYR A 589 62.00 65.20 30.31
C TYR A 589 63.26 64.74 31.05
N ARG A 590 63.83 63.59 30.67
CA ARG A 590 65.14 63.16 31.15
C ARG A 590 66.23 64.15 30.78
N ILE A 591 66.29 64.61 29.53
CA ILE A 591 67.29 65.60 29.09
C ILE A 591 67.08 66.94 29.82
N LEU A 592 65.83 67.38 29.97
CA LEU A 592 65.51 68.61 30.72
C LEU A 592 65.99 68.53 32.17
N TYR A 593 65.76 67.39 32.83
CA TYR A 593 66.17 67.17 34.22
C TYR A 593 67.69 66.99 34.40
N GLU A 594 68.32 66.13 33.59
CA GLU A 594 69.71 65.69 33.79
C GLU A 594 70.74 66.64 33.18
N LYS A 595 70.37 67.34 32.11
CA LYS A 595 71.30 68.17 31.32
C LYS A 595 70.94 69.65 31.33
N VAL A 596 69.69 70.00 30.99
CA VAL A 596 69.32 71.41 30.76
C VAL A 596 69.22 72.17 32.07
N PHE A 597 68.31 71.78 32.96
CA PHE A 597 68.10 72.44 34.26
C PHE A 597 69.04 71.92 35.36
N HIS A 598 70.02 71.09 35.01
CA HIS A 598 71.08 70.69 35.94
C HIS A 598 71.91 71.91 36.34
N ASP A 599 72.46 71.91 37.56
CA ASP A 599 73.24 73.04 38.10
C ASP A 599 74.50 73.37 37.29
N LYS A 600 74.91 72.44 36.41
CA LYS A 600 76.02 72.58 35.46
C LYS A 600 75.62 72.83 34.00
N GLY A 601 74.32 72.89 33.72
CA GLY A 601 73.75 73.01 32.38
C GLY A 601 73.47 74.46 31.98
N PHE A 602 72.22 74.70 31.60
CA PHE A 602 71.71 76.03 31.25
C PHE A 602 71.99 77.12 32.29
N PRO A 603 71.94 76.86 33.62
CA PRO A 603 72.30 77.87 34.62
C PRO A 603 73.74 78.39 34.47
N ILE A 604 74.72 77.51 34.23
CA ILE A 604 76.12 77.92 34.02
C ILE A 604 76.30 78.61 32.67
N TYR A 605 75.64 78.12 31.63
CA TYR A 605 75.65 78.79 30.33
C TYR A 605 75.19 80.25 30.45
N LEU A 606 74.05 80.47 31.13
CA LEU A 606 73.53 81.82 31.37
C LEU A 606 74.49 82.67 32.21
N LEU A 607 75.14 82.06 33.21
CA LEU A 607 76.16 82.73 34.03
C LEU A 607 77.35 83.20 33.20
N HIS A 608 77.89 82.36 32.29
CA HIS A 608 78.98 82.76 31.38
C HIS A 608 78.61 83.96 30.51
N GLU A 609 77.40 83.94 29.94
CA GLU A 609 76.91 85.03 29.10
C GLU A 609 76.77 86.33 29.90
N ILE A 610 76.31 86.25 31.16
CA ILE A 610 76.22 87.39 32.07
C ILE A 610 77.59 87.94 32.43
N ILE A 611 78.53 87.07 32.82
CA ILE A 611 79.85 87.47 33.28
C ILE A 611 80.64 88.17 32.20
N SER A 612 80.47 87.76 30.95
CA SER A 612 81.10 88.44 29.80
C SER A 612 80.72 89.92 29.72
N SER A 613 79.45 90.25 30.01
CA SER A 613 78.99 91.65 30.09
C SER A 613 79.54 92.37 31.31
N VAL A 614 79.62 91.69 32.47
CA VAL A 614 80.20 92.27 33.69
C VAL A 614 81.66 92.62 33.48
N GLU A 615 82.47 91.69 32.95
CA GLU A 615 83.89 91.92 32.65
C GLU A 615 84.07 93.16 31.76
N TYR A 616 83.33 93.24 30.66
CA TYR A 616 83.42 94.36 29.72
C TYR A 616 83.24 95.72 30.41
N TRP A 617 82.16 95.87 31.19
CA TRP A 617 81.90 97.13 31.90
C TRP A 617 82.90 97.39 33.01
N SER A 618 83.27 96.36 33.77
CA SER A 618 84.27 96.48 34.84
C SER A 618 85.62 96.94 34.31
N ARG A 619 86.06 96.44 33.14
CA ARG A 619 87.30 96.89 32.48
C ARG A 619 87.24 98.36 32.08
N ILE A 620 86.12 98.81 31.50
CA ILE A 620 85.92 100.22 31.15
C ILE A 620 86.04 101.10 32.38
N TYR A 621 85.34 100.77 33.47
CA TYR A 621 85.42 101.54 34.71
C TYR A 621 86.81 101.49 35.34
N LEU A 622 87.47 100.33 35.34
CA LEU A 622 88.81 100.18 35.90
C LEU A 622 89.85 101.02 35.15
N SER A 623 89.82 101.02 33.81
CA SER A 623 90.76 101.81 32.99
C SER A 623 90.69 103.31 33.25
N LYS A 624 89.52 103.82 33.67
CA LYS A 624 89.34 105.23 34.06
C LYS A 624 89.92 105.53 35.45
N LEU A 625 89.73 104.60 36.38
CA LEU A 625 90.16 104.76 37.77
C LEU A 625 91.67 104.47 37.94
N LEU A 626 92.19 103.52 37.16
CA LEU A 626 93.56 103.02 37.20
C LEU A 626 94.02 102.72 35.76
N PRO A 627 94.57 103.70 35.02
CA PRO A 627 94.89 103.56 33.58
C PRO A 627 95.87 102.45 33.19
N ARG A 628 96.69 101.98 34.15
CA ARG A 628 97.68 100.91 33.96
C ARG A 628 97.14 99.52 34.31
N PHE A 629 95.87 99.42 34.69
CA PHE A 629 95.25 98.20 35.17
C PHE A 629 94.23 97.65 34.17
N ASP A 630 94.15 96.32 34.10
CA ASP A 630 93.14 95.61 33.33
C ASP A 630 92.55 94.46 34.16
N LEU A 631 91.39 93.95 33.76
CA LEU A 631 90.61 92.96 34.49
C LEU A 631 90.15 91.84 33.56
N LYS A 632 90.21 90.60 34.04
CA LYS A 632 89.56 89.45 33.39
C LYS A 632 88.75 88.66 34.41
N ILE A 633 87.55 88.23 34.04
CA ILE A 633 86.69 87.41 34.90
C ILE A 633 86.45 86.07 34.20
N ASP A 634 87.19 85.05 34.63
CA ASP A 634 87.05 83.69 34.11
C ASP A 634 85.95 82.94 34.89
N VAL A 635 85.11 82.19 34.17
CA VAL A 635 84.13 81.26 34.76
C VAL A 635 84.57 79.83 34.44
N SER A 636 84.69 78.99 35.46
CA SER A 636 85.08 77.57 35.28
C SER A 636 83.91 76.73 34.76
N SER A 637 84.19 75.50 34.33
CA SER A 637 83.15 74.51 33.99
C SER A 637 82.23 74.14 35.16
N GLU A 638 82.65 74.41 36.40
CA GLU A 638 81.84 74.23 37.60
C GLU A 638 81.07 75.50 38.00
N GLY A 639 81.25 76.58 37.22
CA GLY A 639 80.63 77.88 37.42
C GLY A 639 81.41 78.77 38.38
N ASP A 640 82.57 78.33 38.85
CA ASP A 640 83.41 79.10 39.78
C ASP A 640 83.97 80.34 39.11
N ILE A 641 83.89 81.47 39.80
CA ILE A 641 84.26 82.78 39.22
C ILE A 641 85.62 83.21 39.76
N THR A 642 86.59 83.33 38.86
CA THR A 642 87.95 83.79 39.17
C THR A 642 88.18 85.14 38.53
N ILE A 643 88.62 86.09 39.34
CA ILE A 643 88.90 87.46 38.91
C ILE A 643 90.42 87.62 38.88
N LYS A 644 90.96 87.95 37.71
CA LYS A 644 92.38 88.22 37.48
C LYS A 644 92.58 89.69 37.15
N VAL A 645 93.55 90.31 37.79
CA VAL A 645 93.87 91.73 37.59
C VAL A 645 95.30 91.84 37.10
N TYR A 646 95.49 92.65 36.05
CA TYR A 646 96.77 92.89 35.42
C TYR A 646 97.20 94.33 35.69
N SER A 647 98.49 94.53 35.93
CA SER A 647 99.11 95.85 36.12
C SER A 647 100.32 95.93 35.20
N ASP A 648 100.36 96.94 34.32
CA ASP A 648 101.38 97.08 33.27
C ASP A 648 101.56 95.80 32.42
N GLY A 649 100.46 95.07 32.19
CA GLY A 649 100.44 93.83 31.40
C GLY A 649 100.83 92.56 32.16
N VAL A 650 101.22 92.64 33.43
CA VAL A 650 101.59 91.48 34.26
C VAL A 650 100.45 91.13 35.22
N GLU A 651 100.07 89.86 35.27
CA GLU A 651 99.11 89.36 36.27
C GLU A 651 99.72 89.47 37.66
N ARG A 652 99.00 90.10 38.60
CA ARG A 652 99.43 90.15 40.00
C ARG A 652 98.35 89.56 40.88
N GLU A 653 98.77 88.80 41.89
CA GLU A 653 97.84 88.28 42.87
C GLU A 653 97.11 89.41 43.58
N LEU A 654 95.80 89.21 43.82
CA LEU A 654 94.94 90.18 44.50
C LEU A 654 95.47 90.58 45.90
N SER A 655 96.30 89.73 46.51
CA SER A 655 96.99 89.94 47.79
C SER A 655 98.06 91.03 47.75
N THR A 656 98.64 91.32 46.57
CA THR A 656 99.81 92.20 46.39
C THR A 656 99.46 93.66 46.09
N TYR A 657 98.18 93.97 45.86
CA TYR A 657 97.69 95.33 45.66
C TYR A 657 97.57 96.10 46.98
N SER A 658 97.85 97.40 46.94
CA SER A 658 97.66 98.30 48.08
C SER A 658 96.18 98.38 48.48
N GLY A 659 95.91 98.78 49.73
CA GLY A 659 94.53 98.94 50.21
C GLY A 659 93.69 99.89 49.35
N GLY A 660 94.32 100.90 48.73
CA GLY A 660 93.68 101.81 47.78
C GLY A 660 93.37 101.16 46.43
N GLU A 661 94.32 100.44 45.84
CA GLU A 661 94.12 99.77 44.55
C GLU A 661 93.07 98.66 44.62
N ALA A 662 93.13 97.80 45.64
CA ALA A 662 92.14 96.73 45.84
C ALA A 662 90.72 97.28 45.99
N THR A 663 90.58 98.44 46.64
CA THR A 663 89.32 99.17 46.78
C THR A 663 88.82 99.64 45.41
N LEU A 664 89.67 100.22 44.56
CA LEU A 664 89.28 100.71 43.24
C LEU A 664 88.93 99.60 42.26
N ILE A 665 89.64 98.48 42.32
CA ILE A 665 89.29 97.28 41.54
C ILE A 665 87.92 96.75 42.00
N GLY A 666 87.71 96.64 43.32
CA GLY A 666 86.42 96.25 43.93
C GLY A 666 85.27 97.12 43.46
N PHE A 667 85.56 98.41 43.38
CA PHE A 667 84.62 99.43 42.95
C PHE A 667 84.28 99.30 41.45
N ALA A 668 85.27 99.15 40.58
CA ALA A 668 85.07 98.97 39.14
C ALA A 668 84.23 97.70 38.83
N ILE A 669 84.44 96.62 39.58
CA ILE A 669 83.63 95.40 39.43
C ILE A 669 82.17 95.64 39.81
N ARG A 670 81.92 96.29 40.95
CA ARG A 670 80.56 96.64 41.39
C ARG A 670 79.84 97.51 40.37
N LEU A 671 80.52 98.51 39.81
CA LEU A 671 79.97 99.34 38.74
C LEU A 671 79.67 98.52 37.47
N GLY A 672 80.53 97.57 37.11
CA GLY A 672 80.28 96.67 35.99
C GLY A 672 79.08 95.74 36.20
N ILE A 673 78.90 95.21 37.41
CA ILE A 673 77.70 94.44 37.78
C ILE A 673 76.46 95.34 37.71
N ALA A 674 76.51 96.52 38.32
CA ALA A 674 75.42 97.49 38.30
C ALA A 674 75.02 97.83 36.85
N LYS A 675 75.98 98.14 36.00
CA LYS A 675 75.74 98.47 34.60
C LYS A 675 75.18 97.29 33.81
N THR A 676 75.70 96.09 34.01
CA THR A 676 75.18 94.87 33.36
C THR A 676 73.73 94.59 33.74
N ILE A 677 73.39 94.76 35.03
CA ILE A 677 72.01 94.62 35.51
C ILE A 677 71.12 95.70 34.91
N ALA A 678 71.60 96.95 34.86
CA ALA A 678 70.87 98.05 34.24
C ALA A 678 70.55 97.74 32.78
N GLU A 679 71.52 97.26 31.98
CA GLU A 679 71.29 96.93 30.57
C GLU A 679 70.30 95.80 30.37
N ARG A 680 70.45 94.71 31.13
CA ARG A 680 69.52 93.57 31.04
C ARG A 680 68.11 93.91 31.50
N ARG A 681 67.95 94.89 32.41
CA ARG A 681 66.65 95.41 32.87
C ARG A 681 66.17 96.65 32.09
N GLY A 682 66.89 97.08 31.06
CA GLY A 682 66.54 98.24 30.22
C GLY A 682 66.56 99.59 30.94
N VAL A 683 67.58 99.84 31.77
CA VAL A 683 67.85 101.12 32.47
C VAL A 683 69.11 101.75 31.88
N ARG A 684 69.10 103.07 31.62
CA ARG A 684 70.24 103.77 30.99
C ARG A 684 71.52 103.72 31.85
N SER A 685 71.39 104.02 33.14
CA SER A 685 72.46 103.94 34.14
C SER A 685 71.91 104.27 35.52
N PHE A 686 72.42 103.66 36.58
CA PHE A 686 72.17 104.14 37.94
C PHE A 686 72.95 105.43 38.17
N LYS A 687 72.23 106.53 38.47
CA LYS A 687 72.84 107.87 38.68
C LYS A 687 73.29 108.12 40.12
N THR A 688 73.02 107.17 41.01
CA THR A 688 73.33 107.29 42.44
C THR A 688 74.20 106.13 42.87
N LEU A 689 75.26 106.46 43.59
CA LEU A 689 76.14 105.51 44.26
C LEU A 689 76.33 106.00 45.69
N ILE A 690 76.16 105.11 46.65
CA ILE A 690 76.33 105.42 48.08
C ILE A 690 77.66 104.83 48.53
N VAL A 691 78.60 105.70 48.90
CA VAL A 691 79.93 105.33 49.41
C VAL A 691 80.05 105.80 50.85
N ASP A 692 80.18 104.87 51.78
CA ASP A 692 80.27 105.16 53.23
C ASP A 692 81.69 105.63 53.61
N GLU A 693 82.69 104.74 53.53
CA GLU A 693 84.11 105.07 53.81
C GLU A 693 85.07 104.34 52.84
N GLY A 694 84.72 104.32 51.55
CA GLY A 694 85.47 103.54 50.56
C GLY A 694 86.87 104.08 50.24
N PHE A 695 87.08 105.40 50.31
CA PHE A 695 88.29 106.05 49.77
C PHE A 695 89.33 106.43 50.82
N GLY A 696 89.12 106.07 52.10
CA GLY A 696 90.04 106.34 53.21
C GLY A 696 91.50 105.85 53.01
N PRO A 697 91.75 104.75 52.29
CA PRO A 697 93.11 104.30 51.97
C PRO A 697 93.79 105.05 50.80
N LEU A 698 93.08 105.88 50.04
CA LEU A 698 93.65 106.65 48.92
C LEU A 698 94.41 107.89 49.41
N SER A 699 95.47 108.28 48.70
CA SER A 699 96.19 109.54 48.97
C SER A 699 95.33 110.77 48.67
N GLY A 700 95.62 111.91 49.31
CA GLY A 700 94.85 113.15 49.14
C GLY A 700 94.76 113.64 47.68
N GLU A 701 95.87 113.55 46.93
CA GLU A 701 95.89 113.88 45.50
C GLU A 701 94.98 112.96 44.68
N PHE A 702 95.00 111.66 44.96
CA PHE A 702 94.21 110.68 44.19
C PHE A 702 92.71 110.83 44.47
N ARG A 703 92.31 111.23 45.69
CA ARG A 703 90.91 111.53 46.00
C ARG A 703 90.41 112.75 45.25
N MET A 704 91.25 113.78 45.07
CA MET A 704 90.90 114.95 44.26
C MET A 704 90.70 114.55 42.80
N HIS A 705 91.60 113.74 42.24
CA HIS A 705 91.48 113.27 40.86
C HIS A 705 90.24 112.38 40.62
N LEU A 706 89.79 111.64 41.64
CA LEU A 706 88.61 110.78 41.54
C LEU A 706 87.28 111.54 41.62
N LEU A 707 87.30 112.77 42.17
CA LEU A 707 86.15 113.67 42.26
C LEU A 707 85.99 114.55 41.02
N GLU A 708 87.09 114.84 40.32
CA GLU A 708 87.12 115.44 38.97
C GLU A 708 86.67 114.43 37.91
#